data_AF-A0A812Q1Z3-F1
#
_entry.id   AF-A0A812Q1Z3-F1
#
_cell.length_a   1.000
_cell.length_b   1.000
_cell.length_c   1.000
_cell.angle_alpha   90.00
_cell.angle_beta   90.00
_cell.angle_gamma   90.00
#
_symmetry.space_group_name_H-M   'P 1'
#
loop_
_entity.id
_entity.type
_entity.pdbx_description
1 polymer ?
#
loop_
_entity_poly.entity_id
_entity_poly.type
_entity_poly.pdbx_seq_one_letter_code
_entity_poly.pdbx_strand_id
1 'polypeptide(L)'
;MAILEQFDQRTKVPHLLIELRNQGYIEICGKNMGGIYDKLDSFFKTYFGARDARLVMRHYVVSAAGLQQLGSFGRLPGAYSPIPVQLRKAAAASGKDLVRLGLTMQPKEPCDEVCDKILNRMLVSVDVQNRSQAVINFMTNECGWGLHLADGGNLGYKGPVTMLPDTPHVELPRIQSLRDTGECMRTDFVQRRWGGSVVGDRNSHKDYCDLKFTTSAFKKRGMQGENNLGMKTMEIVDFMTKECAWTLLTCTGGNCGLTGSMREQQMVFRNDAHVQHGDQHLMIELRDQGYVELNGLHDAPEAAQLLDNFYRQQGCQVYQPGFWESSEKFCDVKYQTPAGFYYRAGTTNNLGKRTIEVASYLGNYGWMLLLCNGGNIHAGQQRSGIIREQQVKFTKARPTDNPAAPLLMIELRTIPMNKEGHYQGFIEINGQNTNGVYQQVIQYMQQTMLCTPLGPQPYCDLLLQCNCFRLREATTSWHHLHGRLNGESNFGRYTMRLCDFMVDHLGEWDLIVCNGNSVDSIFRVGKDSTISVNGREQQLIFRHRPGGRNVFMAADVNVAKLGRPPLLPPNYWKESSRTGSVGQEIVPATAEEIAWIQEAMDGTYKKKSTRDRAGGPLADRFVVVSALRSEHPGLWEKFAQRRNHVAKDIKNRSTVEIVEPKTVKACKAFEERCTHPRLGNPTNEAYLFHGSNPTSAISILSTSFKVDFAGAAVGTMFGPGVYLAESSSKSDEYARDENTGGAYDGLFAVLLCRVVVGSSYVVEKPGNYTEKCTSGEFDSVVGDREKAVGTFREFIIFDEASIYPEYVAFYRREYKDGPPAPKAAPAPAAASYAPDQHVMPAARTMQVQIPEGAAPGTRIQAKAPWGATLEIVVPEGVTPGQLITVSA
;
A
#
# COMPACT_ATOMS: atom_id res chain seq x y z
N MET A 1 -24.88 -0.05 0.72
CA MET A 1 -24.94 1.42 0.80
C MET A 1 -25.12 1.92 2.23
N ALA A 2 -26.18 1.60 2.97
CA ALA A 2 -26.40 2.13 4.34
C ALA A 2 -25.23 1.96 5.34
N ILE A 3 -24.49 0.83 5.31
CA ILE A 3 -23.30 0.64 6.16
C ILE A 3 -22.15 1.56 5.72
N LEU A 4 -21.93 1.70 4.40
CA LEU A 4 -20.93 2.63 3.86
C LEU A 4 -21.29 4.07 4.21
N GLU A 5 -22.56 4.46 4.14
CA GLU A 5 -23.04 5.79 4.56
C GLU A 5 -22.82 6.04 6.06
N GLN A 6 -23.00 5.03 6.92
CA GLN A 6 -22.71 5.15 8.36
C GLN A 6 -21.21 5.30 8.65
N PHE A 7 -20.35 4.56 7.93
CA PHE A 7 -18.90 4.77 8.01
C PHE A 7 -18.52 6.14 7.45
N ASP A 8 -19.16 6.54 6.35
CA ASP A 8 -18.91 7.81 5.72
C ASP A 8 -19.26 8.95 6.67
N GLN A 9 -20.40 8.90 7.39
CA GLN A 9 -20.75 9.86 8.45
C GLN A 9 -19.69 9.99 9.57
N ARG A 10 -18.88 8.96 9.81
CA ARG A 10 -17.80 8.96 10.82
C ARG A 10 -16.46 9.46 10.29
N THR A 11 -16.35 9.71 8.98
CA THR A 11 -15.13 10.21 8.36
C THR A 11 -14.81 11.62 8.85
N LYS A 12 -13.71 11.75 9.61
CA LYS A 12 -13.24 13.01 10.21
C LYS A 12 -12.56 13.93 9.19
N VAL A 13 -11.80 13.34 8.27
CA VAL A 13 -11.06 14.07 7.22
C VAL A 13 -11.46 13.48 5.87
N PRO A 14 -12.22 14.22 5.04
CA PRO A 14 -12.76 13.70 3.81
C PRO A 14 -11.68 13.64 2.72
N HIS A 15 -11.79 12.63 1.86
CA HIS A 15 -10.96 12.46 0.68
C HIS A 15 -11.81 12.60 -0.58
N LEU A 16 -11.17 13.03 -1.67
CA LEU A 16 -11.79 13.17 -2.98
C LEU A 16 -10.86 12.55 -4.02
N LEU A 17 -11.39 11.62 -4.82
CA LEU A 17 -10.73 11.08 -6.00
C LEU A 17 -11.26 11.83 -7.22
N ILE A 18 -10.35 12.36 -8.05
CA ILE A 18 -10.65 12.88 -9.37
C ILE A 18 -9.93 12.00 -10.38
N GLU A 19 -10.67 11.45 -11.34
CA GLU A 19 -10.14 10.56 -12.36
C GLU A 19 -10.37 11.15 -13.76
N LEU A 20 -9.29 11.23 -14.55
CA LEU A 20 -9.30 11.66 -15.94
C LEU A 20 -9.09 10.44 -16.82
N ARG A 21 -9.86 10.36 -17.91
CA ARG A 21 -9.66 9.36 -18.96
C ARG A 21 -9.49 10.06 -20.30
N ASN A 22 -8.44 9.74 -21.05
CA ASN A 22 -8.14 10.40 -22.33
C ASN A 22 -9.23 10.22 -23.41
N GLN A 23 -10.23 9.37 -23.18
CA GLN A 23 -11.45 9.24 -23.97
C GLN A 23 -12.44 10.40 -23.76
N GLY A 24 -12.11 11.38 -22.92
CA GLY A 24 -12.93 12.58 -22.70
C GLY A 24 -13.85 12.47 -21.48
N TYR A 25 -13.47 11.72 -20.45
CA TYR A 25 -14.28 11.56 -19.23
C TYR A 25 -13.55 12.07 -18.01
N ILE A 26 -14.32 12.69 -17.10
CA ILE A 26 -13.88 13.07 -15.76
C ILE A 26 -14.85 12.45 -14.77
N GLU A 27 -14.34 11.74 -13.78
CA GLU A 27 -15.12 11.09 -12.72
C GLU A 27 -14.66 11.62 -11.37
N ILE A 28 -15.61 11.89 -10.47
CA ILE A 28 -15.33 12.38 -9.12
C ILE A 28 -16.00 11.43 -8.13
N CYS A 29 -15.23 10.98 -7.13
CA CYS A 29 -15.72 10.14 -6.05
C CYS A 29 -15.28 10.72 -4.70
N GLY A 30 -16.20 10.79 -3.73
CA GLY A 30 -15.91 11.24 -2.37
C GLY A 30 -17.03 12.06 -1.75
N LYS A 31 -16.71 12.87 -0.76
CA LYS A 31 -17.72 13.72 -0.10
C LYS A 31 -17.76 15.12 -0.69
N ASN A 32 -18.96 15.65 -0.85
CA ASN A 32 -19.15 17.08 -1.08
C ASN A 32 -18.92 17.87 0.21
N MET A 33 -17.68 18.33 0.42
CA MET A 33 -17.28 19.08 1.61
C MET A 33 -16.89 20.51 1.20
N GLY A 34 -17.43 21.51 1.90
CA GLY A 34 -17.14 22.92 1.61
C GLY A 34 -17.62 23.38 0.23
N GLY A 35 -18.67 22.75 -0.32
CA GLY A 35 -19.21 23.07 -1.66
C GLY A 35 -18.30 22.65 -2.82
N ILE A 36 -17.37 21.72 -2.60
CA ILE A 36 -16.37 21.32 -3.59
C ILE A 36 -16.98 20.82 -4.91
N TYR A 37 -18.18 20.25 -4.87
CA TYR A 37 -18.86 19.79 -6.10
C TYR A 37 -19.25 20.94 -7.01
N ASP A 38 -19.82 22.01 -6.46
CA ASP A 38 -20.21 23.18 -7.25
C ASP A 38 -18.96 23.92 -7.77
N LYS A 39 -17.89 23.95 -6.96
CA LYS A 39 -16.58 24.49 -7.37
C LYS A 39 -16.00 23.72 -8.57
N LEU A 40 -15.96 22.39 -8.50
CA LEU A 40 -15.45 21.54 -9.58
C LEU A 40 -16.34 21.57 -10.82
N ASP A 41 -17.67 21.60 -10.65
CA ASP A 41 -18.61 21.76 -11.75
C ASP A 41 -18.34 23.05 -12.53
N SER A 42 -18.24 24.17 -11.82
CA SER A 42 -17.92 25.48 -12.39
C SER A 42 -16.56 25.48 -13.09
N PHE A 43 -15.53 24.94 -12.44
CA PHE A 43 -14.18 24.84 -12.99
C PHE A 43 -14.16 24.02 -14.30
N PHE A 44 -14.71 22.81 -14.29
CA PHE A 44 -14.68 21.94 -15.47
C PHE A 44 -15.51 22.49 -16.63
N LYS A 45 -16.67 23.09 -16.36
CA LYS A 45 -17.49 23.74 -17.40
C LYS A 45 -16.76 24.93 -18.02
N THR A 46 -16.11 25.74 -17.19
CA THR A 46 -15.43 26.97 -17.63
C THR A 46 -14.14 26.67 -18.38
N TYR A 47 -13.23 25.90 -17.78
CA TYR A 47 -11.87 25.73 -18.30
C TYR A 47 -11.73 24.52 -19.22
N PHE A 48 -12.54 23.48 -19.03
CA PHE A 48 -12.44 22.23 -19.79
C PHE A 48 -13.58 22.09 -20.81
N GLY A 49 -14.48 23.07 -20.90
CA GLY A 49 -15.69 22.99 -21.74
C GLY A 49 -16.52 21.74 -21.43
N ALA A 50 -16.44 21.27 -20.18
CA ALA A 50 -17.05 20.02 -19.78
C ALA A 50 -18.57 20.14 -19.74
N ARG A 51 -19.25 19.02 -19.99
CA ARG A 51 -20.70 18.90 -19.87
C ARG A 51 -21.00 17.70 -19.02
N ASP A 52 -22.05 17.82 -18.23
CA ASP A 52 -22.59 16.71 -17.48
C ASP A 52 -22.80 15.48 -18.37
N ALA A 53 -22.27 14.33 -17.95
CA ALA A 53 -22.37 13.11 -18.72
C ALA A 53 -23.72 12.44 -18.50
N ARG A 54 -24.63 12.49 -19.49
CA ARG A 54 -25.78 11.57 -19.50
C ARG A 54 -25.26 10.15 -19.75
N LEU A 55 -25.37 9.27 -18.76
CA LEU A 55 -25.14 7.85 -18.98
C LEU A 55 -26.21 7.32 -19.94
N VAL A 56 -25.88 7.26 -21.23
CA VAL A 56 -26.55 6.35 -22.14
C VAL A 56 -25.94 4.98 -21.90
N MET A 57 -26.52 4.22 -20.97
CA MET A 57 -26.31 2.78 -20.93
C MET A 57 -26.77 2.23 -22.28
N ARG A 58 -25.83 1.96 -23.19
CA ARG A 58 -26.07 0.99 -24.26
C ARG A 58 -26.25 -0.34 -23.55
N HIS A 59 -27.50 -0.69 -23.29
CA HIS A 59 -27.85 -2.03 -22.92
C HIS A 59 -27.32 -2.91 -24.07
N TYR A 60 -26.31 -3.73 -23.80
CA TYR A 60 -26.09 -4.92 -24.61
C TYR A 60 -27.27 -5.86 -24.32
N VAL A 61 -28.43 -5.52 -24.88
CA VAL A 61 -29.43 -6.52 -25.17
C VAL A 61 -28.83 -7.30 -26.32
N VAL A 62 -28.28 -8.46 -26.03
CA VAL A 62 -28.16 -9.49 -27.06
C VAL A 62 -29.61 -9.83 -27.39
N SER A 63 -30.20 -9.12 -28.34
CA SER A 63 -31.45 -9.57 -28.93
C SER A 63 -31.14 -10.87 -29.66
N ALA A 64 -32.09 -11.80 -29.71
CA ALA A 64 -31.94 -13.00 -30.53
C ALA A 64 -31.61 -12.66 -32.01
N ALA A 65 -31.97 -11.45 -32.47
CA ALA A 65 -31.58 -10.91 -33.77
C ALA A 65 -30.09 -10.53 -33.88
N GLY A 66 -29.46 -10.06 -32.79
CA GLY A 66 -28.01 -9.80 -32.72
C GLY A 66 -27.15 -11.06 -32.78
N LEU A 67 -27.70 -12.20 -32.32
CA LEU A 67 -27.08 -13.52 -32.50
C LEU A 67 -27.17 -14.03 -33.95
N GLN A 68 -28.20 -13.61 -34.71
CA GLN A 68 -28.33 -13.95 -36.14
C GLN A 68 -27.45 -13.10 -37.07
N GLN A 69 -27.20 -11.82 -36.75
CA GLN A 69 -26.33 -10.96 -37.57
C GLN A 69 -24.83 -11.23 -37.40
N LEU A 70 -24.40 -11.87 -36.31
CA LEU A 70 -23.02 -12.35 -36.16
C LEU A 70 -22.72 -13.58 -37.04
N GLY A 71 -23.75 -14.19 -37.65
CA GLY A 71 -23.59 -15.28 -38.62
C GLY A 71 -23.36 -14.85 -40.07
N SER A 72 -23.45 -13.56 -40.41
CA SER A 72 -23.50 -13.13 -41.82
C SER A 72 -22.58 -12.00 -42.25
N PHE A 73 -21.63 -11.53 -41.43
CA PHE A 73 -20.51 -10.70 -41.91
C PHE A 73 -19.37 -11.55 -42.47
N GLY A 74 -19.65 -12.17 -43.62
CA GLY A 74 -18.64 -12.56 -44.58
C GLY A 74 -18.23 -11.35 -45.43
N ARG A 75 -16.92 -11.10 -45.47
CA ARG A 75 -16.16 -10.28 -46.45
C ARG A 75 -16.32 -8.75 -46.41
N LEU A 76 -15.26 -8.09 -45.91
CA LEU A 76 -14.63 -6.94 -46.57
C LEU A 76 -13.08 -7.14 -46.52
N PRO A 77 -12.31 -6.55 -47.46
CA PRO A 77 -11.21 -7.24 -48.13
C PRO A 77 -9.83 -7.00 -47.53
N GLY A 78 -9.00 -8.06 -47.52
CA GLY A 78 -7.54 -7.95 -47.48
C GLY A 78 -6.85 -8.59 -46.28
N ALA A 79 -6.87 -9.92 -46.16
CA ALA A 79 -5.76 -10.67 -45.55
C ALA A 79 -5.86 -12.16 -45.91
N TYR A 80 -4.74 -12.70 -46.38
CA TYR A 80 -4.54 -14.08 -46.80
C TYR A 80 -4.57 -15.06 -45.60
N SER A 81 -5.17 -16.24 -45.84
CA SER A 81 -5.09 -17.48 -45.02
C SER A 81 -3.74 -18.21 -45.28
N PRO A 82 -3.31 -19.30 -44.56
CA PRO A 82 -4.16 -20.31 -43.92
C PRO A 82 -3.70 -20.94 -42.57
N ILE A 83 -4.68 -21.51 -41.83
CA ILE A 83 -4.50 -22.51 -40.76
C ILE A 83 -5.32 -23.78 -41.11
N PRO A 84 -4.89 -24.99 -40.66
CA PRO A 84 -5.03 -26.25 -41.39
C PRO A 84 -6.39 -26.93 -41.47
N VAL A 85 -6.47 -27.75 -42.52
CA VAL A 85 -7.40 -28.82 -42.83
C VAL A 85 -7.58 -29.78 -41.64
N GLN A 86 -8.75 -29.79 -40.99
CA GLN A 86 -9.35 -31.03 -40.46
C GLN A 86 -10.85 -30.94 -40.06
N LEU A 87 -11.45 -29.75 -39.97
CA LEU A 87 -12.89 -29.61 -39.68
C LEU A 87 -13.79 -29.40 -40.92
N ARG A 88 -13.24 -29.47 -42.13
CA ARG A 88 -14.00 -29.27 -43.39
C ARG A 88 -14.58 -30.54 -44.01
N LYS A 89 -14.29 -31.74 -43.50
CA LYS A 89 -14.77 -33.00 -44.11
C LYS A 89 -16.10 -33.54 -43.56
N ALA A 90 -16.63 -33.00 -42.46
CA ALA A 90 -17.90 -33.49 -41.89
C ALA A 90 -19.15 -32.75 -42.40
N ALA A 91 -19.05 -31.47 -42.77
CA ALA A 91 -20.20 -30.67 -43.20
C ALA A 91 -20.51 -30.76 -44.70
N ALA A 92 -19.59 -31.29 -45.52
CA ALA A 92 -19.78 -31.41 -46.97
C ALA A 92 -20.53 -32.68 -47.40
N ALA A 93 -20.93 -33.56 -46.47
CA ALA A 93 -21.46 -34.89 -46.79
C ALA A 93 -22.97 -35.07 -46.61
N SER A 94 -23.74 -34.09 -46.10
CA SER A 94 -25.18 -34.29 -45.81
C SER A 94 -26.16 -33.31 -46.47
N GLY A 95 -25.69 -32.30 -47.22
CA GLY A 95 -26.50 -31.55 -48.19
C GLY A 95 -27.93 -31.16 -47.77
N LYS A 96 -28.13 -30.61 -46.56
CA LYS A 96 -29.44 -30.09 -46.11
C LYS A 96 -29.31 -28.73 -45.45
N ASP A 97 -30.12 -27.78 -45.93
CA ASP A 97 -30.30 -26.43 -45.39
C ASP A 97 -30.98 -26.45 -44.01
N LEU A 98 -30.41 -25.72 -43.06
CA LEU A 98 -30.94 -25.49 -41.70
C LEU A 98 -32.03 -24.40 -41.68
N VAL A 99 -33.10 -24.57 -42.48
CA VAL A 99 -34.28 -23.70 -42.41
C VAL A 99 -35.55 -24.56 -42.44
N ARG A 100 -35.85 -25.24 -41.32
CA ARG A 100 -37.19 -25.71 -40.89
C ARG A 100 -37.06 -26.64 -39.67
N LEU A 101 -36.95 -26.07 -38.47
CA LEU A 101 -37.33 -26.74 -37.23
C LEU A 101 -37.95 -25.66 -36.32
N GLY A 102 -39.28 -25.67 -36.21
CA GLY A 102 -39.98 -24.88 -35.20
C GLY A 102 -39.73 -25.52 -33.83
N LEU A 103 -39.05 -24.81 -32.95
CA LEU A 103 -38.83 -25.20 -31.55
C LEU A 103 -39.57 -24.21 -30.66
N THR A 104 -40.60 -24.69 -29.95
CA THR A 104 -41.23 -24.00 -28.82
C THR A 104 -40.60 -24.50 -27.52
N MET A 105 -40.10 -23.58 -26.70
CA MET A 105 -39.55 -23.89 -25.36
C MET A 105 -40.57 -23.49 -24.30
N GLN A 106 -40.92 -24.40 -23.38
CA GLN A 106 -41.72 -24.10 -22.19
C GLN A 106 -40.98 -24.57 -20.91
N PRO A 107 -40.87 -23.74 -19.87
CA PRO A 107 -40.23 -24.10 -18.60
C PRO A 107 -41.11 -25.05 -17.75
N LYS A 108 -40.49 -25.95 -16.97
CA LYS A 108 -41.16 -26.93 -16.09
C LYS A 108 -41.55 -26.39 -14.69
N GLU A 109 -41.04 -25.23 -14.28
CA GLU A 109 -41.41 -24.57 -13.02
C GLU A 109 -41.63 -23.06 -13.24
N PRO A 110 -42.45 -22.38 -12.40
CA PRO A 110 -42.67 -20.93 -12.51
C PRO A 110 -41.37 -20.13 -12.36
N CYS A 111 -41.14 -19.17 -13.26
CA CYS A 111 -39.90 -18.37 -13.36
C CYS A 111 -39.46 -17.69 -12.05
N ASP A 112 -40.40 -17.36 -11.17
CA ASP A 112 -40.13 -16.58 -9.97
C ASP A 112 -39.39 -17.39 -8.88
N GLU A 113 -39.69 -18.69 -8.73
CA GLU A 113 -38.99 -19.58 -7.77
C GLU A 113 -37.57 -19.95 -8.24
N VAL A 114 -37.36 -20.03 -9.55
CA VAL A 114 -36.04 -20.28 -10.16
C VAL A 114 -35.13 -19.06 -9.95
N CYS A 115 -35.68 -17.85 -10.06
CA CYS A 115 -34.93 -16.60 -9.84
C CYS A 115 -34.45 -16.43 -8.38
N ASP A 116 -35.27 -16.82 -7.40
CA ASP A 116 -34.91 -16.70 -5.99
C ASP A 116 -33.82 -17.72 -5.57
N LYS A 117 -33.80 -18.91 -6.17
CA LYS A 117 -32.72 -19.91 -5.97
C LYS A 117 -31.38 -19.48 -6.59
N ILE A 118 -31.41 -18.79 -7.75
CA ILE A 118 -30.22 -18.21 -8.41
C ILE A 118 -29.58 -17.11 -7.55
N LEU A 119 -30.41 -16.23 -6.98
CA LEU A 119 -29.97 -15.07 -6.20
C LEU A 119 -29.34 -15.47 -4.85
N ASN A 120 -29.89 -16.48 -4.16
CA ASN A 120 -29.35 -16.93 -2.88
C ASN A 120 -27.96 -17.60 -2.98
N ARG A 121 -27.58 -18.17 -4.14
CA ARG A 121 -26.23 -18.71 -4.36
C ARG A 121 -25.22 -17.68 -4.85
N MET A 122 -25.66 -16.64 -5.60
CA MET A 122 -24.78 -15.54 -6.02
C MET A 122 -24.32 -14.66 -4.85
N LEU A 123 -25.09 -14.58 -3.77
CA LEU A 123 -24.71 -13.85 -2.55
C LEU A 123 -23.54 -14.50 -1.77
N VAL A 124 -23.17 -15.74 -2.08
CA VAL A 124 -22.10 -16.49 -1.39
C VAL A 124 -20.75 -16.39 -2.12
N SER A 125 -20.70 -15.98 -3.39
CA SER A 125 -19.44 -15.84 -4.15
C SER A 125 -19.01 -14.36 -4.29
N VAL A 126 -18.09 -13.93 -3.42
CA VAL A 126 -17.40 -12.64 -3.54
C VAL A 126 -16.31 -12.78 -4.60
N ASP A 127 -16.65 -12.61 -5.87
CA ASP A 127 -15.65 -12.28 -6.91
C ASP A 127 -16.30 -11.48 -8.06
N VAL A 128 -15.86 -10.24 -8.23
CA VAL A 128 -16.41 -9.28 -9.18
C VAL A 128 -15.65 -9.43 -10.49
N GLN A 129 -15.98 -10.42 -11.32
CA GLN A 129 -15.68 -10.35 -12.76
C GLN A 129 -16.44 -11.29 -13.71
N ASN A 130 -17.34 -12.17 -13.26
CA ASN A 130 -17.96 -13.15 -14.18
C ASN A 130 -19.44 -13.48 -13.91
N ARG A 131 -20.33 -12.48 -14.01
CA ARG A 131 -21.79 -12.71 -13.87
C ARG A 131 -22.40 -13.53 -15.01
N SER A 132 -21.79 -13.54 -16.20
CA SER A 132 -22.38 -14.20 -17.39
C SER A 132 -22.19 -15.72 -17.39
N GLN A 133 -21.06 -16.22 -16.89
CA GLN A 133 -20.72 -17.65 -16.97
C GLN A 133 -21.35 -18.47 -15.83
N ALA A 134 -21.52 -17.88 -14.64
CA ALA A 134 -22.19 -18.52 -13.50
C ALA A 134 -23.68 -18.81 -13.79
N VAL A 135 -24.35 -17.91 -14.54
CA VAL A 135 -25.74 -18.08 -14.99
C VAL A 135 -25.86 -19.21 -15.99
N ILE A 136 -24.91 -19.33 -16.94
CA ILE A 136 -24.93 -20.37 -17.97
C ILE A 136 -24.74 -21.76 -17.33
N ASN A 137 -23.78 -21.92 -16.42
CA ASN A 137 -23.50 -23.21 -15.79
C ASN A 137 -24.62 -23.68 -14.85
N PHE A 138 -25.33 -22.76 -14.18
CA PHE A 138 -26.47 -23.09 -13.33
C PHE A 138 -27.70 -23.53 -14.14
N MET A 139 -27.98 -22.84 -15.26
CA MET A 139 -29.08 -23.16 -16.18
C MET A 139 -28.92 -24.54 -16.82
N THR A 140 -27.70 -24.93 -17.21
CA THR A 140 -27.45 -26.22 -17.87
C THR A 140 -27.35 -27.42 -16.92
N ASN A 141 -26.79 -27.25 -15.72
CA ASN A 141 -26.45 -28.40 -14.86
C ASN A 141 -27.47 -28.72 -13.76
N GLU A 142 -28.26 -27.75 -13.28
CA GLU A 142 -29.18 -27.98 -12.15
C GLU A 142 -30.67 -27.73 -12.48
N CYS A 143 -31.00 -26.86 -13.45
CA CYS A 143 -32.38 -26.64 -13.90
C CYS A 143 -32.85 -27.60 -15.02
N GLY A 144 -32.01 -28.56 -15.42
CA GLY A 144 -32.36 -29.60 -16.39
C GLY A 144 -32.54 -29.14 -17.84
N TRP A 145 -31.92 -28.04 -18.26
CA TRP A 145 -31.92 -27.60 -19.67
C TRP A 145 -30.87 -28.41 -20.45
N GLY A 146 -31.19 -29.68 -20.71
CA GLY A 146 -30.41 -30.59 -21.54
C GLY A 146 -30.98 -30.70 -22.96
N LEU A 147 -30.09 -30.74 -23.95
CA LEU A 147 -30.43 -31.18 -25.30
C LEU A 147 -30.64 -32.71 -25.25
N HIS A 148 -31.89 -33.17 -25.28
CA HIS A 148 -32.18 -34.59 -25.47
C HIS A 148 -32.02 -34.95 -26.95
N LEU A 149 -31.02 -35.78 -27.28
CA LEU A 149 -31.06 -36.57 -28.50
C LEU A 149 -32.02 -37.74 -28.24
N ALA A 150 -33.17 -37.71 -28.91
CA ALA A 150 -34.09 -38.84 -28.94
C ALA A 150 -33.51 -39.94 -29.86
N ASP A 151 -33.45 -41.12 -29.28
CA ASP A 151 -33.42 -42.45 -29.88
C ASP A 151 -32.16 -42.91 -30.63
N GLY A 152 -31.51 -43.89 -30.01
CA GLY A 152 -30.49 -44.73 -30.61
C GLY A 152 -31.08 -45.76 -31.58
N GLY A 153 -30.24 -46.24 -32.48
CA GLY A 153 -30.59 -47.33 -33.39
C GLY A 153 -29.67 -47.43 -34.58
N ASN A 154 -29.21 -48.64 -34.86
CA ASN A 154 -28.28 -49.03 -35.91
C ASN A 154 -28.93 -49.04 -37.33
N LEU A 155 -28.06 -49.04 -38.36
CA LEU A 155 -28.24 -49.54 -39.75
C LEU A 155 -29.01 -48.72 -40.82
N GLY A 156 -28.38 -48.59 -42.00
CA GLY A 156 -29.00 -49.03 -43.28
C GLY A 156 -29.59 -47.98 -44.26
N TYR A 157 -28.83 -47.65 -45.31
CA TYR A 157 -29.15 -47.50 -46.75
C TYR A 157 -30.59 -47.16 -47.30
N LYS A 158 -30.57 -46.34 -48.38
CA LYS A 158 -31.42 -46.24 -49.62
C LYS A 158 -32.62 -45.23 -49.70
N GLY A 159 -32.59 -44.39 -50.75
CA GLY A 159 -33.80 -44.01 -51.54
C GLY A 159 -34.03 -42.50 -51.81
N PRO A 160 -34.42 -42.05 -53.04
CA PRO A 160 -34.36 -40.65 -53.46
C PRO A 160 -35.70 -39.88 -53.59
N VAL A 161 -35.60 -38.54 -53.49
CA VAL A 161 -36.28 -37.41 -54.16
C VAL A 161 -37.73 -37.55 -54.70
N THR A 162 -38.60 -36.59 -54.34
CA THR A 162 -39.65 -36.01 -55.23
C THR A 162 -40.03 -34.56 -54.86
N MET A 163 -40.66 -33.86 -55.81
CA MET A 163 -40.65 -32.42 -56.10
C MET A 163 -42.09 -31.81 -56.13
N LEU A 164 -42.18 -30.46 -56.05
CA LEU A 164 -43.27 -29.53 -56.52
C LEU A 164 -44.62 -29.41 -55.73
N PRO A 165 -45.51 -28.41 -56.00
CA PRO A 165 -45.36 -26.94 -55.94
C PRO A 165 -46.63 -26.19 -55.39
N ASP A 166 -46.63 -24.85 -55.46
CA ASP A 166 -47.77 -23.92 -55.68
C ASP A 166 -47.99 -22.71 -54.72
N THR A 167 -48.16 -21.57 -55.41
CA THR A 167 -48.33 -20.11 -55.14
C THR A 167 -49.60 -19.67 -54.37
N PRO A 168 -49.97 -18.37 -54.15
CA PRO A 168 -49.40 -17.07 -54.59
C PRO A 168 -49.31 -15.93 -53.52
N HIS A 169 -48.78 -14.80 -54.00
CA HIS A 169 -48.57 -13.49 -53.37
C HIS A 169 -49.81 -12.77 -52.80
N VAL A 170 -49.59 -12.00 -51.73
CA VAL A 170 -50.38 -10.81 -51.35
C VAL A 170 -49.40 -9.66 -51.07
N GLU A 171 -49.59 -8.53 -51.75
CA GLU A 171 -48.85 -7.27 -51.53
C GLU A 171 -49.18 -6.67 -50.14
N LEU A 172 -48.17 -6.10 -49.48
CA LEU A 172 -48.35 -5.26 -48.29
C LEU A 172 -47.67 -3.89 -48.46
N PRO A 173 -48.26 -2.81 -47.90
CA PRO A 173 -48.01 -1.43 -48.29
C PRO A 173 -46.73 -0.85 -47.68
N ARG A 174 -46.21 0.21 -48.31
CA ARG A 174 -45.18 1.09 -47.74
C ARG A 174 -45.68 1.69 -46.42
N ILE A 175 -45.04 1.36 -45.31
CA ILE A 175 -45.28 2.01 -44.01
C ILE A 175 -44.03 2.79 -43.57
N GLN A 176 -44.27 4.08 -43.38
CA GLN A 176 -43.41 5.10 -42.81
C GLN A 176 -43.00 4.77 -41.37
N SER A 177 -41.72 5.04 -41.05
CA SER A 177 -41.12 5.17 -39.71
C SER A 177 -41.89 4.65 -38.49
N LEU A 178 -41.47 3.50 -37.96
CA LEU A 178 -41.74 3.07 -36.58
C LEU A 178 -40.91 3.92 -35.61
N ARG A 179 -41.34 5.16 -35.36
CA ARG A 179 -40.87 5.98 -34.24
C ARG A 179 -41.73 5.86 -32.98
N ASP A 180 -42.93 5.27 -33.04
CA ASP A 180 -43.92 5.49 -31.98
C ASP A 180 -44.61 4.21 -31.45
N THR A 181 -43.88 3.18 -30.99
CA THR A 181 -44.47 2.09 -30.16
C THR A 181 -43.47 1.41 -29.19
N GLY A 182 -42.50 2.15 -28.65
CA GLY A 182 -41.48 1.65 -27.73
C GLY A 182 -41.90 1.50 -26.26
N GLU A 183 -43.20 1.47 -25.95
CA GLU A 183 -43.73 1.32 -24.60
C GLU A 183 -44.49 0.00 -24.46
N CYS A 184 -43.84 -1.02 -23.90
CA CYS A 184 -44.42 -1.96 -22.92
C CYS A 184 -43.36 -3.01 -22.54
N MET A 185 -43.18 -3.27 -21.23
CA MET A 185 -42.37 -4.35 -20.62
C MET A 185 -40.87 -4.14 -20.34
N ARG A 186 -40.38 -2.96 -19.95
CA ARG A 186 -38.99 -2.85 -19.42
C ARG A 186 -38.72 -1.99 -18.19
N THR A 187 -39.67 -1.21 -17.71
CA THR A 187 -39.45 -0.29 -16.58
C THR A 187 -39.79 -0.94 -15.23
N ASP A 188 -40.86 -1.71 -15.18
CA ASP A 188 -41.51 -2.06 -13.92
C ASP A 188 -40.79 -3.17 -13.14
N PHE A 189 -40.15 -4.12 -13.83
CA PHE A 189 -39.46 -5.24 -13.20
C PHE A 189 -38.14 -4.83 -12.51
N VAL A 190 -37.43 -3.85 -13.09
CA VAL A 190 -36.17 -3.33 -12.54
C VAL A 190 -36.42 -2.31 -11.43
N GLN A 191 -37.46 -1.47 -11.57
CA GLN A 191 -37.89 -0.50 -10.54
C GLN A 191 -38.24 -1.18 -9.21
N ARG A 192 -38.96 -2.32 -9.26
CA ARG A 192 -39.43 -3.01 -8.04
C ARG A 192 -38.33 -3.75 -7.27
N ARG A 193 -37.21 -4.13 -7.91
CA ARG A 193 -36.21 -5.03 -7.29
C ARG A 193 -34.85 -4.40 -7.00
N TRP A 194 -34.48 -3.32 -7.69
CA TRP A 194 -33.21 -2.60 -7.48
C TRP A 194 -33.40 -1.14 -7.02
N GLY A 195 -34.65 -0.72 -6.74
CA GLY A 195 -34.95 0.63 -6.22
C GLY A 195 -34.56 1.78 -7.16
N GLY A 196 -34.38 1.51 -8.45
CA GLY A 196 -34.00 2.50 -9.45
C GLY A 196 -35.11 3.52 -9.65
N SER A 197 -35.09 4.60 -8.88
CA SER A 197 -35.95 5.74 -9.11
C SER A 197 -35.43 6.50 -10.34
N VAL A 198 -36.30 6.76 -11.31
CA VAL A 198 -36.07 7.81 -12.31
C VAL A 198 -36.28 9.14 -11.56
N VAL A 199 -35.32 9.53 -10.74
CA VAL A 199 -35.28 10.89 -10.21
C VAL A 199 -34.52 11.71 -11.23
N GLY A 200 -35.24 12.59 -11.92
CA GLY A 200 -34.61 13.73 -12.54
C GLY A 200 -33.98 14.58 -11.45
N ASP A 201 -32.69 14.38 -11.17
CA ASP A 201 -31.79 15.48 -10.81
C ASP A 201 -30.32 15.00 -10.84
N ARG A 202 -29.54 15.63 -11.71
CA ARG A 202 -28.07 15.57 -11.89
C ARG A 202 -27.41 14.23 -12.27
N ASN A 203 -26.39 14.36 -13.12
CA ASN A 203 -25.78 13.34 -13.98
C ASN A 203 -24.62 12.57 -13.31
N SER A 204 -24.93 11.48 -12.61
CA SER A 204 -23.98 10.43 -12.22
C SER A 204 -24.75 9.12 -11.97
N HIS A 205 -24.14 7.96 -12.26
CA HIS A 205 -24.71 6.69 -11.81
C HIS A 205 -24.16 6.45 -10.41
N LYS A 206 -25.03 6.50 -9.38
CA LYS A 206 -24.65 6.38 -7.96
C LYS A 206 -23.82 5.13 -7.63
N ASP A 207 -23.84 4.13 -8.50
CA ASP A 207 -23.06 2.90 -8.34
C ASP A 207 -21.59 3.02 -8.81
N TYR A 208 -21.21 4.08 -9.52
CA TYR A 208 -19.87 4.23 -10.10
C TYR A 208 -19.11 5.47 -9.61
N CYS A 209 -19.78 6.63 -9.52
CA CYS A 209 -19.16 7.89 -9.13
C CYS A 209 -20.22 8.89 -8.64
N ASP A 210 -19.78 9.93 -7.95
CA ASP A 210 -20.64 10.99 -7.43
C ASP A 210 -20.94 12.07 -8.47
N LEU A 211 -19.94 12.42 -9.31
CA LEU A 211 -20.11 13.30 -10.46
C LEU A 211 -19.39 12.73 -11.69
N LYS A 212 -19.96 12.98 -12.88
CA LYS A 212 -19.36 12.57 -14.15
C LYS A 212 -19.51 13.63 -15.23
N PHE A 213 -18.40 13.91 -15.90
CA PHE A 213 -18.35 14.87 -17.01
C PHE A 213 -17.84 14.23 -18.29
N THR A 214 -18.28 14.80 -19.41
CA THR A 214 -17.69 14.62 -20.73
C THR A 214 -16.98 15.89 -21.14
N THR A 215 -15.81 15.78 -21.76
CA THR A 215 -15.01 16.91 -22.20
C THR A 215 -14.25 16.59 -23.49
N SER A 216 -13.94 17.62 -24.27
CA SER A 216 -13.01 17.54 -25.41
C SER A 216 -11.63 18.12 -25.09
N ALA A 217 -11.37 18.50 -23.83
CA ALA A 217 -10.11 19.13 -23.40
C ALA A 217 -8.90 18.19 -23.47
N PHE A 218 -9.12 16.87 -23.41
CA PHE A 218 -8.05 15.88 -23.51
C PHE A 218 -7.68 15.64 -24.98
N LYS A 219 -6.43 15.98 -25.31
CA LYS A 219 -5.88 15.91 -26.65
C LYS A 219 -4.78 14.86 -26.71
N LYS A 220 -4.63 14.24 -27.87
CA LYS A 220 -3.53 13.32 -28.20
C LYS A 220 -3.07 13.55 -29.63
N ARG A 221 -1.78 13.33 -29.90
CA ARG A 221 -1.24 13.35 -31.28
C ARG A 221 -0.17 12.29 -31.50
N GLY A 222 0.02 11.95 -32.77
CA GLY A 222 1.01 10.96 -33.20
C GLY A 222 0.71 9.53 -32.71
N MET A 223 1.61 8.61 -33.05
CA MET A 223 1.51 7.18 -32.72
C MET A 223 2.31 6.80 -31.46
N GLN A 224 3.10 7.74 -30.93
CA GLN A 224 3.94 7.53 -29.75
C GLN A 224 3.20 7.80 -28.43
N GLY A 225 1.92 8.20 -28.46
CA GLY A 225 1.12 8.43 -27.25
C GLY A 225 1.32 9.79 -26.59
N GLU A 226 1.82 10.80 -27.31
CA GLU A 226 1.86 12.19 -26.82
C GLU A 226 0.45 12.72 -26.56
N ASN A 227 0.24 13.34 -25.40
CA ASN A 227 -1.06 13.77 -24.91
C ASN A 227 -0.90 14.90 -23.88
N ASN A 228 -1.98 15.63 -23.58
CA ASN A 228 -1.94 16.78 -22.67
C ASN A 228 -2.48 16.47 -21.26
N LEU A 229 -2.59 15.19 -20.87
CA LEU A 229 -3.09 14.84 -19.54
C LEU A 229 -2.18 15.40 -18.43
N GLY A 230 -0.86 15.41 -18.59
CA GLY A 230 0.06 15.99 -17.60
C GLY A 230 -0.26 17.46 -17.31
N MET A 231 -0.45 18.27 -18.36
CA MET A 231 -0.87 19.66 -18.26
C MET A 231 -2.24 19.80 -17.57
N LYS A 232 -3.25 19.05 -18.02
CA LYS A 232 -4.60 19.11 -17.43
C LYS A 232 -4.65 18.63 -15.99
N THR A 233 -3.76 17.71 -15.62
CA THR A 233 -3.58 17.27 -14.24
C THR A 233 -3.06 18.41 -13.37
N MET A 234 -2.05 19.16 -13.84
CA MET A 234 -1.51 20.30 -13.07
C MET A 234 -2.52 21.44 -12.95
N GLU A 235 -3.32 21.73 -13.98
CA GLU A 235 -4.44 22.70 -13.88
C GLU A 235 -5.44 22.34 -12.78
N ILE A 236 -5.78 21.05 -12.64
CA ILE A 236 -6.68 20.57 -11.57
C ILE A 236 -6.00 20.63 -10.21
N VAL A 237 -4.74 20.20 -10.11
CA VAL A 237 -3.98 20.24 -8.86
C VAL A 237 -3.89 21.67 -8.33
N ASP A 238 -3.65 22.65 -9.20
CA ASP A 238 -3.60 24.05 -8.82
C ASP A 238 -4.94 24.59 -8.34
N PHE A 239 -6.02 24.30 -9.06
CA PHE A 239 -7.36 24.65 -8.63
C PHE A 239 -7.70 24.05 -7.25
N MET A 240 -7.40 22.77 -7.06
CA MET A 240 -7.70 22.07 -5.81
C MET A 240 -6.86 22.58 -4.64
N THR A 241 -5.57 22.85 -4.84
CA THR A 241 -4.65 23.25 -3.77
C THR A 241 -4.76 24.73 -3.46
N LYS A 242 -4.80 25.60 -4.48
CA LYS A 242 -4.75 27.07 -4.32
C LYS A 242 -6.13 27.69 -4.07
N GLU A 243 -7.15 27.26 -4.80
CA GLU A 243 -8.50 27.85 -4.68
C GLU A 243 -9.40 27.08 -3.73
N CYS A 244 -9.20 25.77 -3.61
CA CYS A 244 -10.04 24.93 -2.76
C CYS A 244 -9.39 24.58 -1.40
N ALA A 245 -8.08 24.80 -1.23
CA ALA A 245 -7.30 24.43 -0.04
C ALA A 245 -7.30 22.92 0.27
N TRP A 246 -7.30 22.07 -0.76
CA TRP A 246 -7.16 20.62 -0.61
C TRP A 246 -5.72 20.17 -0.86
N THR A 247 -5.22 19.25 -0.05
CA THR A 247 -3.88 18.68 -0.21
C THR A 247 -3.89 17.56 -1.24
N LEU A 248 -2.98 17.60 -2.22
CA LEU A 248 -2.70 16.47 -3.10
C LEU A 248 -1.95 15.36 -2.32
N LEU A 249 -2.54 14.16 -2.24
CA LEU A 249 -1.92 13.00 -1.59
C LEU A 249 -1.22 12.07 -2.58
N THR A 250 -1.91 11.73 -3.66
CA THR A 250 -1.38 10.86 -4.70
C THR A 250 -1.91 11.26 -6.08
N CYS A 251 -1.13 10.96 -7.10
CA CYS A 251 -1.40 11.24 -8.50
C CYS A 251 -0.84 10.08 -9.31
N THR A 252 -1.65 9.05 -9.53
CA THR A 252 -1.31 7.82 -10.23
C THR A 252 -1.69 7.91 -11.71
N GLY A 253 -0.84 7.37 -12.57
CA GLY A 253 -1.09 7.28 -14.01
C GLY A 253 -1.26 5.82 -14.39
N GLY A 254 -2.15 5.53 -15.34
CA GLY A 254 -2.40 4.19 -15.84
C GLY A 254 -2.51 4.17 -17.35
N ASN A 255 -1.91 3.15 -17.97
CA ASN A 255 -2.08 2.87 -19.39
C ASN A 255 -2.79 1.52 -19.52
N CYS A 256 -3.94 1.54 -20.19
CA CYS A 256 -4.85 0.42 -20.32
C CYS A 256 -5.10 0.09 -21.81
N GLY A 257 -5.69 -1.08 -22.03
CA GLY A 257 -5.99 -1.61 -23.36
C GLY A 257 -4.78 -2.26 -24.05
N LEU A 258 -5.04 -3.02 -25.13
CA LEU A 258 -4.05 -3.89 -25.79
C LEU A 258 -2.74 -3.18 -26.18
N THR A 259 -2.80 -1.89 -26.48
CA THR A 259 -1.62 -1.09 -26.86
C THR A 259 -1.17 -0.10 -25.80
N GLY A 260 -1.83 -0.03 -24.64
CA GLY A 260 -1.60 1.02 -23.64
C GLY A 260 -2.05 2.41 -24.09
N SER A 261 -2.89 2.49 -25.14
CA SER A 261 -3.34 3.77 -25.73
C SER A 261 -4.47 4.45 -24.96
N MET A 262 -5.12 3.72 -24.04
CA MET A 262 -6.12 4.28 -23.13
C MET A 262 -5.39 4.78 -21.89
N ARG A 263 -5.34 6.09 -21.71
CA ARG A 263 -4.58 6.71 -20.62
C ARG A 263 -5.54 7.21 -19.56
N GLU A 264 -5.19 6.97 -18.31
CA GLU A 264 -5.92 7.47 -17.15
C GLU A 264 -4.99 8.16 -16.16
N GLN A 265 -5.55 9.14 -15.46
CA GLN A 265 -4.89 9.84 -14.36
C GLN A 265 -5.84 9.88 -13.18
N GLN A 266 -5.38 9.39 -12.03
CA GLN A 266 -6.14 9.41 -10.78
C GLN A 266 -5.43 10.33 -9.79
N MET A 267 -6.15 11.27 -9.22
CA MET A 267 -5.66 12.21 -8.21
C MET A 267 -6.49 12.07 -6.95
N VAL A 268 -5.84 11.82 -5.81
CA VAL A 268 -6.52 11.80 -4.50
C VAL A 268 -6.14 13.05 -3.74
N PHE A 269 -7.15 13.79 -3.33
CA PHE A 269 -7.04 14.98 -2.51
C PHE A 269 -7.62 14.72 -1.12
N ARG A 270 -7.06 15.40 -0.12
CA ARG A 270 -7.57 15.41 1.26
C ARG A 270 -7.94 16.83 1.64
N ASN A 271 -9.11 16.98 2.26
CA ASN A 271 -9.52 18.28 2.81
C ASN A 271 -8.82 18.49 4.14
N ASP A 272 -7.67 19.14 4.08
CA ASP A 272 -6.98 19.62 5.25
C ASP A 272 -7.36 21.08 5.45
N ALA A 273 -7.48 21.54 6.71
CA ALA A 273 -7.66 22.97 6.98
C ALA A 273 -6.52 23.83 6.37
N HIS A 274 -5.39 23.20 6.02
CA HIS A 274 -4.22 23.80 5.38
C HIS A 274 -3.57 22.80 4.41
N VAL A 275 -3.08 23.27 3.26
CA VAL A 275 -2.37 22.43 2.28
C VAL A 275 -1.05 21.91 2.89
N GLN A 276 -0.88 20.59 2.99
CA GLN A 276 0.27 20.00 3.70
C GLN A 276 1.55 19.90 2.87
N HIS A 277 1.46 19.99 1.55
CA HIS A 277 2.55 19.71 0.62
C HIS A 277 2.70 20.84 -0.40
N GLY A 278 2.99 22.07 0.06
CA GLY A 278 3.19 23.25 -0.79
C GLY A 278 1.98 23.62 -1.65
N ASP A 279 1.89 24.86 -2.11
CA ASP A 279 0.87 25.30 -3.07
C ASP A 279 1.36 25.18 -4.53
N GLN A 280 2.67 25.17 -4.77
CA GLN A 280 3.26 25.00 -6.09
C GLN A 280 3.62 23.54 -6.38
N HIS A 281 3.12 23.03 -7.51
CA HIS A 281 3.33 21.66 -7.96
C HIS A 281 3.89 21.61 -9.39
N LEU A 282 4.75 20.62 -9.65
CA LEU A 282 5.34 20.40 -10.96
C LEU A 282 5.22 18.93 -11.35
N MET A 283 5.06 18.66 -12.65
CA MET A 283 5.20 17.32 -13.20
C MET A 283 6.22 17.30 -14.33
N ILE A 284 7.13 16.34 -14.26
CA ILE A 284 8.12 16.03 -15.29
C ILE A 284 7.78 14.66 -15.88
N GLU A 285 7.57 14.58 -17.19
CA GLU A 285 7.38 13.31 -17.89
C GLU A 285 8.65 12.97 -18.68
N LEU A 286 9.35 11.93 -18.22
CA LEU A 286 10.50 11.36 -18.90
C LEU A 286 10.01 10.33 -19.91
N ARG A 287 10.28 10.55 -21.20
CA ARG A 287 9.79 9.68 -22.27
C ARG A 287 10.95 9.15 -23.09
N ASP A 288 11.14 7.84 -23.05
CA ASP A 288 12.29 7.16 -23.68
C ASP A 288 12.35 7.27 -25.21
N GLN A 289 11.34 7.87 -25.83
CA GLN A 289 11.27 8.25 -27.24
C GLN A 289 12.13 9.48 -27.57
N GLY A 290 12.91 9.97 -26.62
CA GLY A 290 13.82 11.10 -26.83
C GLY A 290 13.25 12.44 -26.38
N TYR A 291 12.32 12.44 -25.43
CA TYR A 291 11.67 13.66 -24.94
C TYR A 291 11.63 13.77 -23.43
N VAL A 292 11.61 15.02 -22.95
CA VAL A 292 11.21 15.40 -21.59
C VAL A 292 10.10 16.44 -21.71
N GLU A 293 9.00 16.25 -21.00
CA GLU A 293 7.85 17.15 -21.02
C GLU A 293 7.64 17.73 -19.62
N LEU A 294 7.57 19.06 -19.50
CA LEU A 294 7.40 19.78 -18.23
C LEU A 294 6.02 20.39 -18.13
N ASN A 295 5.36 20.23 -16.99
CA ASN A 295 4.02 20.76 -16.71
C ASN A 295 3.98 21.44 -15.32
N GLY A 296 3.12 22.45 -15.17
CA GLY A 296 2.94 23.20 -13.92
C GLY A 296 3.91 24.37 -13.75
N LEU A 297 4.52 24.87 -14.84
CA LEU A 297 5.58 25.91 -14.74
C LEU A 297 5.04 27.34 -14.65
N HIS A 298 3.75 27.56 -14.93
CA HIS A 298 3.19 28.90 -15.14
C HIS A 298 3.25 29.82 -13.92
N ASP A 299 3.29 29.26 -12.71
CA ASP A 299 3.45 30.01 -11.46
C ASP A 299 4.74 29.64 -10.71
N ALA A 300 5.65 28.89 -11.34
CA ALA A 300 6.94 28.47 -10.79
C ALA A 300 8.12 28.90 -11.69
N PRO A 301 8.33 30.21 -11.92
CA PRO A 301 9.36 30.71 -12.83
C PRO A 301 10.78 30.32 -12.41
N GLU A 302 11.02 30.22 -11.10
CA GLU A 302 12.29 29.70 -10.54
C GLU A 302 12.55 28.27 -11.04
N ALA A 303 11.56 27.38 -10.92
CA ALA A 303 11.69 25.99 -11.36
C ALA A 303 11.90 25.89 -12.88
N ALA A 304 11.21 26.72 -13.67
CA ALA A 304 11.39 26.78 -15.11
C ALA A 304 12.85 27.07 -15.47
N GLN A 305 13.47 28.06 -14.82
CA GLN A 305 14.88 28.39 -15.05
C GLN A 305 15.83 27.29 -14.57
N LEU A 306 15.57 26.70 -13.40
CA LEU A 306 16.38 25.61 -12.85
C LEU A 306 16.37 24.38 -13.77
N LEU A 307 15.20 24.00 -14.28
CA LEU A 307 15.04 22.86 -15.18
C LEU A 307 15.62 23.13 -16.57
N ASP A 308 15.49 24.34 -17.09
CA ASP A 308 16.14 24.71 -18.36
C ASP A 308 17.66 24.59 -18.27
N ASN A 309 18.26 25.12 -17.20
CA ASN A 309 19.69 24.96 -16.93
C ASN A 309 20.09 23.48 -16.83
N PHE A 310 19.34 22.68 -16.06
CA PHE A 310 19.62 21.25 -15.84
C PHE A 310 19.60 20.43 -17.13
N TYR A 311 18.57 20.60 -17.96
CA TYR A 311 18.42 19.82 -19.18
C TYR A 311 19.36 20.29 -20.30
N ARG A 312 19.62 21.60 -20.43
CA ARG A 312 20.61 22.09 -21.40
C ARG A 312 22.03 21.64 -21.09
N GLN A 313 22.41 21.58 -19.81
CA GLN A 313 23.71 21.03 -19.39
C GLN A 313 23.87 19.56 -19.78
N GLN A 314 22.78 18.81 -19.90
CA GLN A 314 22.77 17.43 -20.38
C GLN A 314 22.64 17.32 -21.91
N GLY A 315 22.74 18.42 -22.64
CA GLY A 315 22.67 18.46 -24.10
C GLY A 315 21.26 18.40 -24.67
N CYS A 316 20.21 18.50 -23.84
CA CYS A 316 18.84 18.59 -24.31
C CYS A 316 18.58 19.95 -24.95
N GLN A 317 17.74 19.97 -25.98
CA GLN A 317 17.37 21.18 -26.71
C GLN A 317 15.86 21.42 -26.58
N VAL A 318 15.44 22.68 -26.44
CA VAL A 318 14.00 22.99 -26.46
C VAL A 318 13.44 22.58 -27.81
N TYR A 319 12.42 21.73 -27.79
CA TYR A 319 11.77 21.20 -28.97
C TYR A 319 11.15 22.34 -29.78
N GLN A 320 11.49 22.40 -31.06
CA GLN A 320 10.89 23.32 -32.02
C GLN A 320 9.95 22.52 -32.90
N PRO A 321 8.63 22.77 -32.86
CA PRO A 321 7.68 22.10 -33.74
C PRO A 321 8.02 22.38 -35.21
N GLY A 322 7.92 21.37 -36.07
CA GLY A 322 8.00 21.57 -37.51
C GLY A 322 6.86 22.45 -38.03
N PHE A 323 7.03 23.07 -39.20
CA PHE A 323 6.03 23.97 -39.81
C PHE A 323 4.63 23.33 -39.99
N TRP A 324 4.57 22.01 -40.14
CA TRP A 324 3.34 21.21 -40.30
C TRP A 324 2.73 20.75 -38.98
N GLU A 325 3.34 21.04 -37.83
CA GLU A 325 2.82 20.66 -36.52
C GLU A 325 1.87 21.72 -35.97
N SER A 326 0.80 21.26 -35.30
CA SER A 326 -0.15 22.14 -34.63
C SER A 326 0.52 23.00 -33.55
N SER A 327 0.07 24.25 -33.41
CA SER A 327 0.42 25.17 -32.32
C SER A 327 -0.16 24.74 -30.96
N GLU A 328 -1.01 23.71 -30.92
CA GLU A 328 -1.58 23.15 -29.69
C GLU A 328 -0.46 22.70 -28.75
N LYS A 329 -0.50 23.18 -27.50
CA LYS A 329 0.47 22.80 -26.47
C LYS A 329 0.01 21.53 -25.74
N PHE A 330 0.94 20.60 -25.57
CA PHE A 330 0.73 19.34 -24.84
C PHE A 330 1.43 19.31 -23.48
N CYS A 331 2.41 20.19 -23.29
CA CYS A 331 3.10 20.50 -22.04
C CYS A 331 3.54 21.99 -22.07
N ASP A 332 4.02 22.52 -20.94
CA ASP A 332 4.51 23.90 -20.85
C ASP A 332 5.81 24.08 -21.63
N VAL A 333 6.75 23.15 -21.43
CA VAL A 333 8.03 23.09 -22.14
C VAL A 333 8.34 21.64 -22.52
N LYS A 334 8.75 21.43 -23.77
CA LYS A 334 9.20 20.14 -24.28
C LYS A 334 10.68 20.23 -24.65
N TYR A 335 11.48 19.28 -24.18
CA TYR A 335 12.87 19.11 -24.60
C TYR A 335 13.02 17.87 -25.47
N GLN A 336 13.85 17.99 -26.50
CA GLN A 336 14.41 16.87 -27.25
C GLN A 336 15.74 16.46 -26.61
N THR A 337 15.90 15.18 -26.30
CA THR A 337 17.09 14.66 -25.64
C THR A 337 18.15 14.20 -26.64
N PRO A 338 19.45 14.30 -26.33
CA PRO A 338 20.51 13.83 -27.21
C PRO A 338 20.58 12.29 -27.24
N ALA A 339 21.29 11.76 -28.24
CA ALA A 339 21.56 10.33 -28.32
C ALA A 339 22.29 9.84 -27.06
N GLY A 340 21.88 8.69 -26.52
CA GLY A 340 22.45 8.12 -25.30
C GLY A 340 21.88 8.66 -23.98
N PHE A 341 21.03 9.69 -24.01
CA PHE A 341 20.35 10.20 -22.79
C PHE A 341 19.51 9.10 -22.12
N TYR A 342 18.70 8.40 -22.92
CA TYR A 342 17.93 7.24 -22.51
C TYR A 342 18.64 5.95 -22.92
N TYR A 343 18.71 5.00 -22.00
CA TYR A 343 19.06 3.61 -22.26
C TYR A 343 17.78 2.79 -22.30
N ARG A 344 17.63 1.93 -23.31
CA ARG A 344 16.57 0.92 -23.36
C ARG A 344 17.05 -0.36 -24.05
N ALA A 345 16.87 -1.49 -23.37
CA ALA A 345 17.06 -2.83 -23.92
C ALA A 345 15.86 -3.71 -23.52
N GLY A 346 14.89 -3.86 -24.41
CA GLY A 346 13.61 -4.48 -24.06
C GLY A 346 12.86 -3.66 -23.02
N THR A 347 12.55 -4.27 -21.87
CA THR A 347 11.89 -3.61 -20.73
C THR A 347 12.88 -2.89 -19.80
N THR A 348 14.16 -3.25 -19.84
CA THR A 348 15.24 -2.60 -19.07
C THR A 348 15.49 -1.19 -19.59
N ASN A 349 15.60 -0.23 -18.67
CA ASN A 349 15.74 1.19 -18.98
C ASN A 349 16.46 1.96 -17.86
N ASN A 350 16.90 3.19 -18.12
CA ASN A 350 17.53 4.08 -17.14
C ASN A 350 16.60 5.18 -16.57
N LEU A 351 15.27 5.04 -16.67
CA LEU A 351 14.35 6.10 -16.25
C LEU A 351 14.43 6.33 -14.73
N GLY A 352 14.57 5.28 -13.91
CA GLY A 352 14.76 5.42 -12.46
C GLY A 352 16.01 6.22 -12.09
N LYS A 353 17.12 6.00 -12.81
CA LYS A 353 18.35 6.81 -12.65
C LYS A 353 18.12 8.27 -13.01
N ARG A 354 17.48 8.55 -14.15
CA ARG A 354 17.14 9.92 -14.59
C ARG A 354 16.18 10.61 -13.60
N THR A 355 15.25 9.87 -13.01
CA THR A 355 14.36 10.35 -11.95
C THR A 355 15.13 10.80 -10.72
N ILE A 356 16.07 9.98 -10.23
CA ILE A 356 16.88 10.35 -9.07
C ILE A 356 17.78 11.56 -9.36
N GLU A 357 18.40 11.62 -10.55
CA GLU A 357 19.25 12.76 -10.93
C GLU A 357 18.49 14.10 -10.91
N VAL A 358 17.31 14.17 -11.55
CA VAL A 358 16.50 15.42 -11.53
C VAL A 358 15.95 15.72 -10.15
N ALA A 359 15.55 14.69 -9.38
CA ALA A 359 15.02 14.88 -8.04
C ALA A 359 16.09 15.39 -7.05
N SER A 360 17.31 14.84 -7.10
CA SER A 360 18.43 15.32 -6.29
C SER A 360 18.84 16.74 -6.68
N TYR A 361 18.84 17.09 -7.97
CA TYR A 361 19.11 18.45 -8.41
C TYR A 361 18.08 19.45 -7.88
N LEU A 362 16.78 19.18 -8.10
CA LEU A 362 15.68 20.02 -7.63
C LEU A 362 15.62 20.12 -6.09
N GLY A 363 15.99 19.05 -5.39
CA GLY A 363 16.10 19.01 -3.92
C GLY A 363 16.97 20.14 -3.35
N ASN A 364 18.09 20.45 -4.02
CA ASN A 364 19.00 21.54 -3.62
C ASN A 364 18.36 22.94 -3.72
N TYR A 365 17.26 23.07 -4.44
CA TYR A 365 16.53 24.33 -4.66
C TYR A 365 15.14 24.34 -4.01
N GLY A 366 14.96 23.53 -2.97
CA GLY A 366 13.73 23.55 -2.19
C GLY A 366 12.55 22.83 -2.86
N TRP A 367 12.78 21.95 -3.83
CA TRP A 367 11.73 21.18 -4.49
C TRP A 367 11.78 19.73 -4.05
N MET A 368 10.67 19.25 -3.49
CA MET A 368 10.56 17.94 -2.88
C MET A 368 9.89 16.95 -3.84
N LEU A 369 10.53 15.80 -4.06
CA LEU A 369 9.90 14.67 -4.75
C LEU A 369 8.69 14.19 -3.94
N LEU A 370 7.52 14.21 -4.58
CA LEU A 370 6.25 13.80 -3.97
C LEU A 370 5.86 12.39 -4.43
N LEU A 371 5.85 12.15 -5.75
CA LEU A 371 5.35 10.91 -6.36
C LEU A 371 6.15 10.58 -7.61
N CYS A 372 6.16 9.31 -7.97
CA CYS A 372 6.82 8.83 -9.17
C CYS A 372 6.12 7.58 -9.71
N ASN A 373 5.70 7.62 -10.98
CA ASN A 373 5.01 6.50 -11.59
C ASN A 373 5.60 6.16 -12.96
N GLY A 374 5.98 4.89 -13.14
CA GLY A 374 6.31 4.33 -14.45
C GLY A 374 5.06 3.96 -15.25
N GLY A 375 5.16 4.07 -16.57
CA GLY A 375 4.16 3.64 -17.53
C GLY A 375 4.80 3.05 -18.79
N ASN A 376 3.98 2.39 -19.60
CA ASN A 376 4.42 1.86 -20.89
C ASN A 376 3.32 1.84 -21.94
N ILE A 377 3.74 1.90 -23.21
CA ILE A 377 2.88 1.86 -24.40
C ILE A 377 3.50 0.90 -25.40
N HIS A 378 2.67 0.26 -26.21
CA HIS A 378 3.13 -0.56 -27.32
C HIS A 378 3.28 0.27 -28.60
N ALA A 379 4.38 0.09 -29.33
CA ALA A 379 4.65 0.79 -30.60
C ALA A 379 3.79 0.31 -31.81
N GLY A 380 2.63 -0.32 -31.56
CA GLY A 380 1.68 -0.81 -32.57
C GLY A 380 1.93 -2.25 -33.06
N GLN A 381 0.98 -2.79 -33.83
CA GLN A 381 0.91 -4.22 -34.22
C GLN A 381 2.08 -4.74 -35.07
N GLN A 382 2.92 -3.87 -35.63
CA GLN A 382 4.04 -4.27 -36.50
C GLN A 382 5.44 -4.04 -35.90
N ARG A 383 5.54 -3.40 -34.72
CA ARG A 383 6.81 -3.16 -34.04
C ARG A 383 6.76 -3.85 -32.68
N SER A 384 7.62 -4.84 -32.47
CA SER A 384 7.78 -5.57 -31.20
C SER A 384 8.41 -4.73 -30.08
N GLY A 385 8.21 -3.40 -30.09
CA GLY A 385 8.88 -2.45 -29.21
C GLY A 385 7.94 -1.88 -28.15
N ILE A 386 8.41 -1.90 -26.90
CA ILE A 386 7.81 -1.18 -25.78
C ILE A 386 8.38 0.25 -25.72
N ILE A 387 7.51 1.21 -25.45
CA ILE A 387 7.84 2.61 -25.12
C ILE A 387 7.68 2.76 -23.62
N ARG A 388 8.69 3.28 -22.94
CA ARG A 388 8.70 3.50 -21.48
C ARG A 388 8.59 5.00 -21.19
N GLU A 389 7.83 5.30 -20.15
CA GLU A 389 7.67 6.66 -19.65
C GLU A 389 7.62 6.69 -18.12
N GLN A 390 7.97 7.83 -17.55
CA GLN A 390 7.95 8.03 -16.10
C GLN A 390 7.47 9.44 -15.76
N GLN A 391 6.39 9.52 -15.00
CA GLN A 391 5.87 10.78 -14.50
C GLN A 391 6.39 11.02 -13.08
N VAL A 392 7.18 12.07 -12.91
CA VAL A 392 7.80 12.47 -11.64
C VAL A 392 7.15 13.77 -11.18
N LYS A 393 6.62 13.80 -9.95
CA LYS A 393 5.90 14.95 -9.42
C LYS A 393 6.64 15.57 -8.25
N PHE A 394 6.70 16.89 -8.24
CA PHE A 394 7.35 17.69 -7.21
C PHE A 394 6.38 18.65 -6.56
N THR A 395 6.71 19.04 -5.34
CA THR A 395 6.08 20.17 -4.64
C THR A 395 7.15 21.08 -4.04
N LYS A 396 6.87 22.37 -3.90
CA LYS A 396 7.76 23.26 -3.15
C LYS A 396 7.78 22.84 -1.68
N ALA A 397 8.99 22.68 -1.15
CA ALA A 397 9.23 22.26 0.22
C ALA A 397 8.87 23.36 1.21
N ARG A 398 8.37 22.98 2.38
CA ARG A 398 8.14 23.90 3.50
C ARG A 398 9.45 24.20 4.22
N PRO A 399 9.52 25.27 5.04
CA PRO A 399 10.73 25.61 5.80
C PRO A 399 11.26 24.48 6.70
N THR A 400 10.40 23.56 7.13
CA THR A 400 10.77 22.41 7.99
C THR A 400 11.17 21.16 7.21
N ASP A 401 10.94 21.12 5.90
CA ASP A 401 11.24 19.95 5.09
C ASP A 401 12.73 19.97 4.68
N ASN A 402 13.33 18.78 4.49
CA ASN A 402 14.69 18.65 3.95
C ASN A 402 14.64 18.03 2.54
N PRO A 403 14.33 18.81 1.50
CA PRO A 403 14.18 18.30 0.12
C PRO A 403 15.52 17.87 -0.50
N ALA A 404 16.65 18.38 0.01
CA ALA A 404 18.00 18.04 -0.46
C ALA A 404 18.54 16.73 0.14
N ALA A 405 17.80 16.09 1.05
CA ALA A 405 18.23 14.85 1.66
C ALA A 405 18.43 13.73 0.60
N PRO A 406 19.46 12.88 0.75
CA PRO A 406 19.75 11.82 -0.21
C PRO A 406 18.53 10.95 -0.52
N LEU A 407 18.38 10.58 -1.79
CA LEU A 407 17.35 9.66 -2.26
C LEU A 407 17.97 8.33 -2.68
N LEU A 408 17.25 7.24 -2.42
CA LEU A 408 17.59 5.91 -2.89
C LEU A 408 16.34 5.26 -3.50
N MET A 409 16.40 4.97 -4.80
CA MET A 409 15.36 4.22 -5.49
C MET A 409 15.75 2.76 -5.59
N ILE A 410 14.86 1.87 -5.15
CA ILE A 410 14.99 0.42 -5.28
C ILE A 410 13.82 -0.08 -6.14
N GLU A 411 14.13 -0.67 -7.29
CA GLU A 411 13.15 -1.17 -8.25
C GLU A 411 13.20 -2.69 -8.31
N LEU A 412 12.11 -3.34 -7.93
CA LEU A 412 11.93 -4.78 -8.10
C LEU A 412 11.35 -5.04 -9.48
N ARG A 413 11.92 -5.95 -10.27
CA ARG A 413 11.47 -6.25 -11.63
C ARG A 413 11.45 -7.74 -11.93
N THR A 414 10.48 -8.15 -12.75
CA THR A 414 10.44 -9.46 -13.40
C THR A 414 10.38 -9.26 -14.90
N ILE A 415 11.34 -9.83 -15.60
CA ILE A 415 11.47 -9.73 -17.06
C ILE A 415 11.01 -11.07 -17.67
N PRO A 416 9.98 -11.05 -18.53
CA PRO A 416 9.63 -12.22 -19.32
C PRO A 416 10.78 -12.61 -20.26
N MET A 417 11.17 -13.88 -20.26
CA MET A 417 12.30 -14.39 -21.04
C MET A 417 11.85 -15.11 -22.32
N ASN A 418 10.62 -15.62 -22.35
CA ASN A 418 10.08 -16.36 -23.48
C ASN A 418 8.54 -16.33 -23.52
N LYS A 419 7.98 -16.90 -24.59
CA LYS A 419 6.53 -17.02 -24.82
C LYS A 419 5.83 -18.00 -23.86
N GLU A 420 6.60 -18.86 -23.18
CA GLU A 420 6.14 -19.83 -22.21
C GLU A 420 5.94 -19.24 -20.80
N GLY A 421 6.23 -17.95 -20.60
CA GLY A 421 6.06 -17.31 -19.29
C GLY A 421 7.17 -17.67 -18.30
N HIS A 422 8.39 -17.90 -18.77
CA HIS A 422 9.55 -17.93 -17.87
C HIS A 422 9.99 -16.50 -17.56
N TYR A 423 10.27 -16.22 -16.28
CA TYR A 423 10.64 -14.89 -15.83
C TYR A 423 12.02 -14.90 -15.16
N GLN A 424 12.75 -13.81 -15.30
CA GLN A 424 13.97 -13.53 -14.55
C GLN A 424 13.74 -12.34 -13.62
N GLY A 425 14.13 -12.46 -12.36
CA GLY A 425 13.99 -11.42 -11.36
C GLY A 425 15.23 -10.54 -11.27
N PHE A 426 15.04 -9.24 -11.16
CA PHE A 426 16.09 -8.24 -10.97
C PHE A 426 15.70 -7.21 -9.92
N ILE A 427 16.70 -6.65 -9.26
CA ILE A 427 16.57 -5.49 -8.38
C ILE A 427 17.56 -4.44 -8.87
N GLU A 428 17.07 -3.27 -9.22
CA GLU A 428 17.87 -2.12 -9.64
C GLU A 428 17.89 -1.08 -8.51
N ILE A 429 19.06 -0.55 -8.20
CA ILE A 429 19.23 0.50 -7.18
C ILE A 429 19.86 1.72 -7.83
N ASN A 430 19.28 2.89 -7.56
CA ASN A 430 19.74 4.20 -8.05
C ASN A 430 19.80 5.20 -6.90
N GLY A 431 20.85 6.02 -6.86
CA GLY A 431 21.05 7.05 -5.83
C GLY A 431 22.34 6.90 -5.04
N GLN A 432 22.66 7.89 -4.21
CA GLN A 432 23.95 7.96 -3.53
C GLN A 432 24.10 6.83 -2.49
N ASN A 433 25.29 6.23 -2.41
CA ASN A 433 25.64 5.29 -1.34
C ASN A 433 25.86 6.02 -0.01
N THR A 434 24.77 6.50 0.58
CA THR A 434 24.77 7.21 1.85
C THR A 434 24.88 6.21 2.99
N ASN A 435 25.78 6.45 3.95
CA ASN A 435 25.99 5.62 5.14
C ASN A 435 26.22 4.12 4.83
N GLY A 436 26.85 3.81 3.70
CA GLY A 436 27.12 2.43 3.29
C GLY A 436 25.86 1.60 3.04
N VAL A 437 24.73 2.23 2.71
CA VAL A 437 23.44 1.56 2.48
C VAL A 437 23.54 0.46 1.41
N TYR A 438 24.43 0.60 0.42
CA TYR A 438 24.60 -0.42 -0.62
C TYR A 438 25.07 -1.74 -0.03
N GLN A 439 26.10 -1.71 0.83
CA GLN A 439 26.62 -2.92 1.47
C GLN A 439 25.55 -3.60 2.33
N GLN A 440 24.79 -2.80 3.08
CA GLN A 440 23.76 -3.28 4.00
C GLN A 440 22.58 -3.92 3.24
N VAL A 441 22.12 -3.27 2.16
CA VAL A 441 21.05 -3.78 1.30
C VAL A 441 21.49 -5.04 0.55
N ILE A 442 22.73 -5.09 0.03
CA ILE A 442 23.27 -6.29 -0.63
C ILE A 442 23.26 -7.47 0.35
N GLN A 443 23.80 -7.30 1.56
CA GLN A 443 23.84 -8.36 2.57
C GLN A 443 22.44 -8.88 2.91
N TYR A 444 21.51 -7.95 3.15
CA TYR A 444 20.11 -8.29 3.42
C TYR A 444 19.45 -9.06 2.27
N MET A 445 19.60 -8.58 1.03
CA MET A 445 18.99 -9.19 -0.15
C MET A 445 19.60 -10.56 -0.50
N GLN A 446 20.90 -10.75 -0.26
CA GLN A 446 21.54 -12.07 -0.40
C GLN A 446 20.92 -13.09 0.57
N GLN A 447 20.70 -12.69 1.82
CA GLN A 447 20.18 -13.58 2.87
C GLN A 447 18.67 -13.86 2.72
N THR A 448 17.88 -12.85 2.37
CA THR A 448 16.40 -12.92 2.44
C THR A 448 15.73 -13.07 1.08
N MET A 449 16.39 -12.62 0.01
CA MET A 449 15.87 -12.61 -1.34
C MET A 449 16.69 -13.49 -2.30
N LEU A 450 17.73 -14.19 -1.80
CA LEU A 450 18.59 -15.05 -2.63
C LEU A 450 19.20 -14.29 -3.82
N CYS A 451 19.55 -13.02 -3.59
CA CYS A 451 20.09 -12.16 -4.63
C CYS A 451 21.56 -12.48 -4.93
N THR A 452 21.96 -12.30 -6.18
CA THR A 452 23.37 -12.27 -6.60
C THR A 452 23.69 -10.87 -7.13
N PRO A 453 24.62 -10.11 -6.52
CA PRO A 453 24.98 -8.79 -7.00
C PRO A 453 25.74 -8.90 -8.33
N LEU A 454 25.30 -8.13 -9.32
CA LEU A 454 25.91 -8.03 -10.65
C LEU A 454 26.74 -6.76 -10.81
N GLY A 455 26.72 -5.86 -9.82
CA GLY A 455 27.47 -4.61 -9.82
C GLY A 455 26.78 -3.48 -10.61
N PRO A 456 27.48 -2.36 -10.82
CA PRO A 456 26.96 -1.21 -11.55
C PRO A 456 26.72 -1.53 -13.03
N GLN A 457 25.71 -0.89 -13.63
CA GLN A 457 25.37 -1.03 -15.05
C GLN A 457 25.26 0.35 -15.73
N PRO A 458 25.30 0.43 -17.06
CA PRO A 458 25.10 1.71 -17.76
C PRO A 458 23.76 2.40 -17.47
N TYR A 459 22.76 1.65 -16.99
CA TYR A 459 21.40 2.13 -16.75
C TYR A 459 20.97 2.18 -15.29
N CYS A 460 21.75 1.61 -14.35
CA CYS A 460 21.50 1.70 -12.92
C CYS A 460 22.79 1.64 -12.10
N ASP A 461 22.77 2.20 -10.89
CA ASP A 461 23.98 2.32 -10.06
C ASP A 461 24.39 0.99 -9.42
N LEU A 462 23.44 0.09 -9.17
CA LEU A 462 23.68 -1.28 -8.73
C LEU A 462 22.57 -2.22 -9.20
N LEU A 463 22.96 -3.34 -9.82
CA LEU A 463 22.05 -4.41 -10.23
C LEU A 463 22.25 -5.66 -9.35
N LEU A 464 21.14 -6.27 -8.95
CA LEU A 464 21.12 -7.60 -8.35
C LEU A 464 20.17 -8.52 -9.12
N GLN A 465 20.54 -9.77 -9.32
CA GLN A 465 19.65 -10.80 -9.84
C GLN A 465 18.89 -11.46 -8.69
N CYS A 466 17.55 -11.50 -8.72
CA CYS A 466 16.73 -12.20 -7.70
C CYS A 466 16.17 -13.52 -8.23
N ASN A 467 16.28 -14.57 -7.42
CA ASN A 467 15.65 -15.87 -7.68
C ASN A 467 14.39 -16.10 -6.81
N CYS A 468 13.93 -15.06 -6.12
CA CYS A 468 12.86 -15.08 -5.14
C CYS A 468 11.47 -14.73 -5.68
N PHE A 469 11.40 -13.96 -6.78
CA PHE A 469 10.15 -13.44 -7.30
C PHE A 469 9.35 -14.54 -7.99
N ARG A 470 8.04 -14.54 -7.75
CA ARG A 470 7.10 -15.51 -8.31
C ARG A 470 5.92 -14.76 -8.89
N LEU A 471 5.59 -15.12 -10.12
CA LEU A 471 4.38 -14.71 -10.82
C LEU A 471 3.54 -15.96 -11.07
N ARG A 472 2.24 -15.85 -10.86
CA ARG A 472 1.26 -16.86 -11.24
C ARG A 472 0.41 -16.29 -12.35
N GLU A 473 0.21 -17.05 -13.41
CA GLU A 473 -0.63 -16.60 -14.52
C GLU A 473 -2.10 -16.48 -14.10
N ALA A 474 -2.78 -15.49 -14.66
CA ALA A 474 -4.21 -15.31 -14.46
C ALA A 474 -4.97 -16.51 -15.05
N THR A 475 -5.92 -17.08 -14.30
CA THR A 475 -6.76 -18.16 -14.82
C THR A 475 -7.82 -17.59 -15.76
N THR A 476 -7.53 -17.54 -17.08
CA THR A 476 -8.48 -17.02 -18.08
C THR A 476 -8.66 -18.00 -19.25
N SER A 477 -9.84 -18.04 -19.86
CA SER A 477 -10.05 -18.81 -21.10
C SER A 477 -9.49 -18.12 -22.35
N TRP A 478 -8.97 -16.89 -22.23
CA TRP A 478 -8.66 -16.00 -23.34
C TRP A 478 -7.16 -15.81 -23.62
N HIS A 479 -6.30 -16.69 -23.10
CA HIS A 479 -4.84 -16.62 -23.31
C HIS A 479 -4.42 -16.58 -24.78
N HIS A 480 -5.23 -17.16 -25.67
CA HIS A 480 -5.00 -17.17 -27.11
C HIS A 480 -5.32 -15.83 -27.80
N LEU A 481 -6.09 -14.93 -27.17
CA LEU A 481 -6.42 -13.60 -27.68
C LEU A 481 -5.63 -12.46 -27.03
N HIS A 482 -5.31 -12.58 -25.74
CA HIS A 482 -4.72 -11.49 -24.94
C HIS A 482 -3.30 -11.78 -24.40
N GLY A 483 -2.77 -12.98 -24.64
CA GLY A 483 -1.46 -13.40 -24.16
C GLY A 483 -1.45 -13.93 -22.72
N ARG A 484 -0.26 -14.00 -22.13
CA ARG A 484 -0.03 -14.49 -20.75
C ARG A 484 -0.07 -13.30 -19.80
N LEU A 485 -1.20 -13.17 -19.11
CA LEU A 485 -1.44 -12.12 -18.12
C LEU A 485 -1.00 -12.60 -16.74
N ASN A 486 -0.47 -11.69 -15.94
CA ASN A 486 -0.14 -11.97 -14.55
C ASN A 486 -1.40 -11.93 -13.66
N GLY A 487 -1.66 -13.02 -12.95
CA GLY A 487 -2.75 -13.15 -11.98
C GLY A 487 -2.33 -12.82 -10.55
N GLU A 488 -1.24 -13.41 -10.06
CA GLU A 488 -0.76 -13.21 -8.68
C GLU A 488 0.75 -12.98 -8.66
N SER A 489 1.24 -12.20 -7.69
CA SER A 489 2.68 -12.05 -7.46
C SER A 489 3.03 -12.00 -5.98
N ASN A 490 4.27 -12.38 -5.64
CA ASN A 490 4.79 -12.25 -4.28
C ASN A 490 5.54 -10.92 -4.03
N PHE A 491 5.40 -9.93 -4.92
CA PHE A 491 6.10 -8.64 -4.80
C PHE A 491 5.75 -7.93 -3.49
N GLY A 492 4.46 -7.86 -3.13
CA GLY A 492 4.03 -7.20 -1.89
C GLY A 492 4.70 -7.76 -0.63
N ARG A 493 4.98 -9.07 -0.59
CA ARG A 493 5.72 -9.70 0.52
C ARG A 493 7.13 -9.14 0.64
N TYR A 494 7.86 -9.06 -0.46
CA TYR A 494 9.25 -8.57 -0.44
C TYR A 494 9.35 -7.05 -0.34
N THR A 495 8.39 -6.32 -0.91
CA THR A 495 8.25 -4.88 -0.70
C THR A 495 8.16 -4.56 0.79
N MET A 496 7.25 -5.23 1.52
CA MET A 496 7.12 -4.97 2.96
C MET A 496 8.38 -5.34 3.73
N ARG A 497 9.02 -6.47 3.41
CA ARG A 497 10.25 -6.89 4.09
C ARG A 497 11.42 -5.93 3.85
N LEU A 498 11.53 -5.39 2.64
CA LEU A 498 12.49 -4.36 2.32
C LEU A 498 12.17 -3.05 3.05
N CYS A 499 10.90 -2.67 3.16
CA CYS A 499 10.49 -1.52 3.96
C CYS A 499 10.82 -1.70 5.45
N ASP A 500 10.51 -2.86 6.04
CA ASP A 500 10.89 -3.19 7.43
C ASP A 500 12.41 -3.02 7.62
N PHE A 501 13.20 -3.51 6.66
CA PHE A 501 14.66 -3.38 6.72
C PHE A 501 15.12 -1.92 6.59
N MET A 502 14.68 -1.22 5.54
CA MET A 502 15.12 0.15 5.27
C MET A 502 14.66 1.13 6.35
N VAL A 503 13.42 1.01 6.81
CA VAL A 503 12.79 1.97 7.73
C VAL A 503 13.08 1.62 9.19
N ASP A 504 12.97 0.35 9.57
CA ASP A 504 13.05 -0.05 10.97
C ASP A 504 14.42 -0.62 11.36
N HIS A 505 15.09 -1.37 10.48
CA HIS A 505 16.40 -1.97 10.79
C HIS A 505 17.56 -1.01 10.55
N LEU A 506 17.56 -0.30 9.42
CA LEU A 506 18.53 0.77 9.15
C LEU A 506 18.17 2.06 9.90
N GLY A 507 16.89 2.30 10.17
CA GLY A 507 16.41 3.41 11.02
C GLY A 507 16.50 4.81 10.43
N GLU A 508 17.22 4.98 9.30
CA GLU A 508 17.56 6.29 8.72
C GLU A 508 16.92 6.56 7.33
N TRP A 509 15.97 5.74 6.90
CA TRP A 509 15.35 5.89 5.58
C TRP A 509 13.83 5.89 5.68
N ASP A 510 13.17 6.84 5.02
CA ASP A 510 11.71 6.84 4.89
C ASP A 510 11.27 6.46 3.50
N LEU A 511 10.33 5.54 3.41
CA LEU A 511 9.59 5.31 2.18
C LEU A 511 8.75 6.55 1.84
N ILE A 512 9.03 7.16 0.69
CA ILE A 512 8.27 8.31 0.16
C ILE A 512 7.42 7.95 -1.07
N VAL A 513 7.86 6.96 -1.87
CA VAL A 513 7.10 6.50 -3.04
C VAL A 513 7.06 4.99 -3.05
N CYS A 514 5.88 4.43 -3.31
CA CYS A 514 5.67 3.02 -3.57
C CYS A 514 4.66 2.90 -4.72
N ASN A 515 5.15 2.55 -5.92
CA ASN A 515 4.29 2.42 -7.09
C ASN A 515 4.56 1.11 -7.84
N GLY A 516 3.49 0.44 -8.26
CA GLY A 516 3.54 -0.79 -9.04
C GLY A 516 3.21 -0.53 -10.51
N ASN A 517 3.84 -1.27 -11.42
CA ASN A 517 3.47 -1.28 -12.82
C ASN A 517 3.53 -2.70 -13.41
N SER A 518 2.83 -2.89 -14.52
CA SER A 518 2.79 -4.11 -15.32
C SER A 518 3.53 -3.85 -16.63
N VAL A 519 4.48 -4.70 -16.98
CA VAL A 519 5.36 -4.48 -18.13
C VAL A 519 5.26 -5.65 -19.10
N ASP A 520 4.92 -5.36 -20.35
CA ASP A 520 4.69 -6.41 -21.36
C ASP A 520 5.91 -6.65 -22.23
N SER A 521 6.15 -7.92 -22.56
CA SER A 521 7.12 -8.35 -23.58
C SER A 521 6.41 -9.14 -24.67
N ILE A 522 6.69 -8.79 -25.92
CA ILE A 522 6.07 -9.44 -27.09
C ILE A 522 7.02 -10.50 -27.65
N PHE A 523 6.53 -11.73 -27.79
CA PHE A 523 7.25 -12.84 -28.40
C PHE A 523 6.60 -13.28 -29.70
N ARG A 524 7.39 -13.59 -30.72
CA ARG A 524 6.89 -14.20 -31.96
C ARG A 524 6.56 -15.67 -31.73
N VAL A 525 5.37 -16.09 -32.15
CA VAL A 525 4.89 -17.48 -32.04
C VAL A 525 4.77 -18.15 -33.42
N GLY A 526 4.62 -17.35 -34.47
CA GLY A 526 4.58 -17.80 -35.87
C GLY A 526 5.05 -16.71 -36.83
N LYS A 527 4.86 -16.93 -38.14
CA LYS A 527 5.29 -16.00 -39.19
C LYS A 527 4.61 -14.62 -39.07
N ASP A 528 3.31 -14.63 -38.74
CA ASP A 528 2.47 -13.43 -38.64
C ASP A 528 1.77 -13.31 -37.26
N SER A 529 2.22 -14.07 -36.25
CA SER A 529 1.58 -14.11 -34.93
C SER A 529 2.56 -13.83 -33.79
N THR A 530 2.08 -13.07 -32.81
CA THR A 530 2.81 -12.71 -31.59
C THR A 530 1.96 -12.96 -30.35
N ILE A 531 2.61 -13.08 -29.20
CA ILE A 531 1.98 -13.19 -27.89
C ILE A 531 2.61 -12.17 -26.94
N SER A 532 1.76 -11.47 -26.16
CA SER A 532 2.22 -10.62 -25.06
C SER A 532 2.38 -11.47 -23.80
N VAL A 533 3.46 -11.26 -23.05
CA VAL A 533 3.71 -11.89 -21.75
C VAL A 533 4.00 -10.77 -20.75
N ASN A 534 3.22 -10.74 -19.67
CA ASN A 534 3.27 -9.67 -18.68
C ASN A 534 4.22 -9.98 -17.52
N GLY A 535 5.18 -9.07 -17.28
CA GLY A 535 5.99 -9.00 -16.06
C GLY A 535 5.48 -7.91 -15.10
N ARG A 536 6.11 -7.84 -13.93
CA ARG A 536 5.84 -6.83 -12.88
C ARG A 536 7.06 -6.01 -12.56
N GLU A 537 6.78 -4.76 -12.18
CA GLU A 537 7.72 -3.81 -11.65
C GLU A 537 7.14 -3.15 -10.40
N GLN A 538 7.99 -2.87 -9.42
CA GLN A 538 7.65 -2.11 -8.22
C GLN A 538 8.78 -1.14 -7.91
N GLN A 539 8.45 0.15 -7.89
CA GLN A 539 9.36 1.23 -7.58
C GLN A 539 9.17 1.65 -6.13
N LEU A 540 10.26 1.67 -5.38
CA LEU A 540 10.32 2.16 -4.00
C LEU A 540 11.35 3.29 -3.96
N ILE A 541 10.98 4.46 -3.46
CA ILE A 541 11.93 5.55 -3.25
C ILE A 541 11.98 5.85 -1.78
N PHE A 542 13.20 5.84 -1.24
CA PHE A 542 13.52 6.17 0.13
C PHE A 542 14.21 7.52 0.18
N ARG A 543 13.87 8.34 1.18
CA ARG A 543 14.61 9.56 1.51
C ARG A 543 15.40 9.31 2.78
N HIS A 544 16.68 9.62 2.75
CA HIS A 544 17.54 9.56 3.93
C HIS A 544 17.09 10.61 4.94
N ARG A 545 17.08 10.25 6.22
CA ARG A 545 16.84 11.14 7.33
C ARG A 545 18.05 11.06 8.26
N PRO A 546 18.94 12.06 8.21
CA PRO A 546 20.07 12.13 9.14
C PRO A 546 19.60 12.11 10.59
N GLY A 547 20.13 11.20 11.41
CA GLY A 547 19.71 11.02 12.81
C GLY A 547 18.40 10.24 12.99
N GLY A 548 18.03 9.44 11.99
CA GLY A 548 16.92 8.49 12.06
C GLY A 548 15.54 9.12 12.25
N ARG A 549 14.52 8.29 12.49
CA ARG A 549 13.28 8.79 13.11
C ARG A 549 13.64 9.34 14.49
N ASN A 550 13.78 10.65 14.60
CA ASN A 550 13.07 11.33 15.68
C ASN A 550 11.63 10.89 15.52
N VAL A 551 11.17 9.95 16.33
CA VAL A 551 9.76 9.65 16.29
C VAL A 551 9.07 10.88 16.81
N PHE A 552 8.59 11.70 15.87
CA PHE A 552 7.64 12.72 16.16
C PHE A 552 6.49 12.00 16.83
N MET A 553 6.30 12.33 18.10
CA MET A 553 5.02 12.24 18.80
C MET A 553 3.92 12.41 17.77
N ALA A 554 2.94 11.52 17.77
CA ALA A 554 1.68 11.74 17.07
C ALA A 554 1.02 13.03 17.60
N ALA A 555 1.51 14.18 17.17
CA ALA A 555 0.85 15.45 17.33
C ALA A 555 -0.30 15.46 16.34
N ASP A 556 -1.49 15.69 16.88
CA ASP A 556 -2.80 15.68 16.24
C ASP A 556 -3.39 14.31 15.89
N VAL A 557 -3.44 13.42 16.89
CA VAL A 557 -4.73 12.73 17.07
C VAL A 557 -5.74 13.84 17.35
N ASN A 558 -6.66 14.12 16.43
CA ASN A 558 -7.79 15.02 16.65
C ASN A 558 -8.66 14.42 17.78
N VAL A 559 -8.21 14.61 19.02
CA VAL A 559 -8.87 14.15 20.24
C VAL A 559 -10.13 14.99 20.37
N ALA A 560 -11.27 14.32 20.46
CA ALA A 560 -12.55 15.01 20.55
C ALA A 560 -12.59 15.84 21.84
N LYS A 561 -12.98 17.11 21.70
CA LYS A 561 -13.26 18.00 22.85
C LYS A 561 -14.46 17.46 23.61
N LEU A 562 -14.44 17.54 24.93
CA LEU A 562 -15.60 17.16 25.74
C LEU A 562 -16.72 18.20 25.62
N GLY A 563 -16.37 19.46 25.33
CA GLY A 563 -17.32 20.57 25.17
C GLY A 563 -17.97 21.03 26.48
N ARG A 564 -17.64 20.38 27.59
CA ARG A 564 -18.03 20.71 28.96
C ARG A 564 -16.88 20.35 29.92
N PRO A 565 -16.86 20.90 31.14
CA PRO A 565 -15.92 20.47 32.15
C PRO A 565 -16.02 18.95 32.40
N PRO A 566 -14.89 18.23 32.47
CA PRO A 566 -14.90 16.83 32.87
C PRO A 566 -15.20 16.71 34.37
N LEU A 567 -15.53 15.51 34.83
CA LEU A 567 -15.89 15.24 36.21
C LEU A 567 -14.70 15.45 37.15
N LEU A 568 -14.78 16.47 38.01
CA LEU A 568 -13.76 16.83 39.00
C LEU A 568 -12.35 16.91 38.38
N PRO A 569 -12.10 17.84 37.43
CA PRO A 569 -10.78 17.97 36.82
C PRO A 569 -9.75 18.36 37.88
N PRO A 570 -8.48 17.93 37.74
CA PRO A 570 -7.43 18.39 38.63
C PRO A 570 -7.23 19.91 38.52
N ASN A 571 -7.08 20.56 39.67
CA ASN A 571 -6.97 22.03 39.72
C ASN A 571 -5.71 22.56 39.03
N TYR A 572 -4.65 21.75 38.96
CA TYR A 572 -3.37 22.07 38.32
C TYR A 572 -3.39 21.96 36.79
N TRP A 573 -4.53 21.56 36.19
CA TRP A 573 -4.68 21.61 34.74
C TRP A 573 -4.89 23.04 34.23
N LYS A 574 -4.52 23.26 32.98
CA LYS A 574 -4.85 24.51 32.28
C LYS A 574 -6.36 24.68 32.14
N GLU A 575 -6.77 25.94 32.06
CA GLU A 575 -8.19 26.30 31.99
C GLU A 575 -8.91 25.66 30.78
N SER A 576 -8.23 25.58 29.64
CA SER A 576 -8.71 24.91 28.43
C SER A 576 -9.08 23.44 28.69
N SER A 577 -8.21 22.70 29.37
CA SER A 577 -8.44 21.30 29.75
C SER A 577 -9.54 21.17 30.82
N ARG A 578 -9.55 22.04 31.84
CA ARG A 578 -10.58 22.03 32.90
C ARG A 578 -11.98 22.35 32.39
N THR A 579 -12.09 23.15 31.34
CA THR A 579 -13.37 23.47 30.68
C THR A 579 -13.77 22.44 29.63
N GLY A 580 -12.88 21.51 29.27
CA GLY A 580 -13.08 20.55 28.20
C GLY A 580 -13.16 21.20 26.80
N SER A 581 -12.63 22.41 26.65
CA SER A 581 -12.62 23.17 25.39
C SER A 581 -11.52 22.72 24.42
N VAL A 582 -10.64 21.83 24.87
CA VAL A 582 -9.61 21.11 24.09
C VAL A 582 -9.79 19.60 24.28
N GLY A 583 -9.30 18.81 23.31
CA GLY A 583 -9.36 17.35 23.39
C GLY A 583 -8.30 16.76 24.31
N GLN A 584 -7.08 17.28 24.20
CA GLN A 584 -5.92 16.93 25.01
C GLN A 584 -4.93 18.09 24.96
N GLU A 585 -4.21 18.33 26.06
CA GLU A 585 -2.93 19.05 26.03
C GLU A 585 -1.81 18.16 26.57
N ILE A 586 -0.68 18.16 25.88
CA ILE A 586 0.57 17.58 26.40
C ILE A 586 1.45 18.76 26.81
N VAL A 587 1.80 18.82 28.09
CA VAL A 587 2.56 19.93 28.66
C VAL A 587 3.84 19.40 29.31
N PRO A 588 4.95 20.17 29.31
CA PRO A 588 6.11 19.81 30.08
C PRO A 588 5.75 19.66 31.57
N ALA A 589 6.24 18.60 32.21
CA ALA A 589 6.11 18.45 33.65
C ALA A 589 6.91 19.55 34.36
N THR A 590 6.43 20.03 35.50
CA THR A 590 7.15 21.02 36.30
C THR A 590 8.42 20.43 36.91
N ALA A 591 9.33 21.27 37.38
CA ALA A 591 10.53 20.80 38.09
C ALA A 591 10.18 19.98 39.35
N GLU A 592 9.11 20.35 40.06
CA GLU A 592 8.58 19.60 41.19
C GLU A 592 8.05 18.23 40.77
N GLU A 593 7.27 18.17 39.68
CA GLU A 593 6.76 16.91 39.14
C GLU A 593 7.90 15.98 38.69
N ILE A 594 8.93 16.52 38.05
CA ILE A 594 10.13 15.75 37.68
C ILE A 594 10.83 15.22 38.94
N ALA A 595 10.94 16.01 40.00
CA ALA A 595 11.51 15.58 41.27
C ALA A 595 10.68 14.47 41.94
N TRP A 596 9.36 14.55 41.91
CA TRP A 596 8.46 13.50 42.43
C TRP A 596 8.58 12.19 41.65
N ILE A 597 8.67 12.28 40.32
CA ILE A 597 8.91 11.11 39.47
C ILE A 597 10.26 10.47 39.83
N GLN A 598 11.31 11.28 39.99
CA GLN A 598 12.62 10.80 40.40
C GLN A 598 12.58 10.12 41.78
N GLU A 599 11.89 10.73 42.75
CA GLU A 599 11.69 10.18 44.10
C GLU A 599 10.97 8.83 44.06
N ALA A 600 9.89 8.73 43.27
CA ALA A 600 9.16 7.48 43.09
C ALA A 600 10.01 6.42 42.38
N MET A 601 10.82 6.79 41.38
CA MET A 601 11.71 5.86 40.69
C MET A 601 12.80 5.34 41.62
N ASP A 602 13.44 6.20 42.41
CA ASP A 602 14.49 5.84 43.37
C ASP A 602 13.92 5.00 44.53
N GLY A 603 12.80 5.42 45.12
CA GLY A 603 12.18 4.75 46.28
C GLY A 603 11.58 3.39 45.96
N THR A 604 11.36 3.06 44.69
CA THR A 604 10.80 1.77 44.24
C THR A 604 11.77 0.92 43.41
N TYR A 605 12.99 1.42 43.22
CA TYR A 605 14.05 0.70 42.53
C TYR A 605 14.47 -0.53 43.34
N LYS A 606 14.59 -1.67 42.67
CA LYS A 606 15.17 -2.89 43.23
C LYS A 606 16.20 -3.43 42.26
N LYS A 607 17.40 -3.71 42.76
CA LYS A 607 18.48 -4.32 41.96
C LYS A 607 18.22 -5.82 41.72
N LYS A 608 17.16 -6.13 40.98
CA LYS A 608 16.76 -7.48 40.55
C LYS A 608 16.32 -7.41 39.09
N SER A 609 16.39 -8.55 38.40
CA SER A 609 15.74 -8.73 37.11
C SER A 609 15.05 -10.07 37.03
N THR A 610 14.09 -10.17 36.12
CA THR A 610 13.39 -11.38 35.72
C THR A 610 13.87 -11.84 34.34
N ARG A 611 13.27 -12.91 33.83
CA ARG A 611 13.50 -13.41 32.46
C ARG A 611 13.04 -12.44 31.37
N ASP A 612 12.24 -11.44 31.71
CA ASP A 612 11.66 -10.51 30.72
C ASP A 612 12.71 -9.50 30.23
N ARG A 613 13.81 -9.32 30.97
CA ARG A 613 14.92 -8.45 30.60
C ARG A 613 15.85 -9.12 29.59
N ALA A 614 16.17 -8.43 28.49
CA ALA A 614 17.02 -8.91 27.39
C ALA A 614 18.54 -9.04 27.71
N GLY A 615 18.90 -9.29 28.97
CA GLY A 615 20.28 -9.42 29.47
C GLY A 615 21.08 -8.10 29.54
N GLY A 616 22.15 -8.07 30.34
CA GLY A 616 23.04 -6.92 30.58
C GLY A 616 23.11 -6.48 32.05
N PRO A 617 24.07 -5.62 32.45
CA PRO A 617 24.17 -5.18 33.84
C PRO A 617 22.93 -4.39 34.26
N LEU A 618 22.52 -4.55 35.51
CA LEU A 618 21.48 -3.73 36.12
C LEU A 618 22.03 -2.33 36.35
N ALA A 619 21.33 -1.31 35.87
CA ALA A 619 21.64 0.08 36.21
C ALA A 619 21.59 0.24 37.73
N ASP A 620 22.48 1.02 38.32
CA ASP A 620 22.47 1.32 39.76
C ASP A 620 21.40 2.34 40.13
N ARG A 621 21.02 3.19 39.17
CA ARG A 621 19.99 4.22 39.35
C ARG A 621 19.38 4.60 38.01
N PHE A 622 18.17 5.13 38.04
CA PHE A 622 17.54 5.77 36.89
C PHE A 622 17.47 7.28 37.12
N VAL A 623 17.94 8.08 36.16
CA VAL A 623 17.92 9.54 36.26
C VAL A 623 16.96 10.12 35.25
N VAL A 624 15.89 10.72 35.75
CA VAL A 624 14.89 11.41 34.95
C VAL A 624 15.52 12.65 34.32
N VAL A 625 15.51 12.71 33.00
CA VAL A 625 16.05 13.82 32.21
C VAL A 625 14.96 14.84 31.91
N SER A 626 13.77 14.36 31.55
CA SER A 626 12.61 15.19 31.28
C SER A 626 11.33 14.38 31.43
N ALA A 627 10.19 15.07 31.59
CA ALA A 627 8.89 14.43 31.62
C ALA A 627 7.82 15.32 30.98
N LEU A 628 6.76 14.69 30.47
CA LEU A 628 5.58 15.35 29.95
C LEU A 628 4.36 14.87 30.72
N ARG A 629 3.41 15.78 30.92
CA ARG A 629 2.11 15.55 31.56
C ARG A 629 1.00 15.62 30.52
N SER A 630 0.10 14.64 30.53
CA SER A 630 -1.12 14.62 29.71
C SER A 630 -2.28 15.25 30.48
N GLU A 631 -2.89 16.28 29.90
CA GLU A 631 -4.16 16.85 30.31
C GLU A 631 -5.22 16.42 29.30
N HIS A 632 -5.83 15.27 29.55
CA HIS A 632 -6.80 14.66 28.64
C HIS A 632 -8.21 14.61 29.26
N PRO A 633 -9.09 15.60 28.98
CA PRO A 633 -10.45 15.67 29.53
C PRO A 633 -11.29 14.42 29.26
N GLY A 634 -11.26 13.89 28.04
CA GLY A 634 -12.03 12.70 27.67
C GLY A 634 -11.63 11.43 28.43
N LEU A 635 -10.33 11.15 28.59
CA LEU A 635 -9.86 10.01 29.39
C LEU A 635 -10.10 10.22 30.88
N TRP A 636 -9.94 11.44 31.37
CA TRP A 636 -10.19 11.76 32.78
C TRP A 636 -11.65 11.60 33.16
N GLU A 637 -12.59 11.99 32.29
CA GLU A 637 -14.03 11.77 32.52
C GLU A 637 -14.32 10.28 32.76
N LYS A 638 -13.78 9.39 31.91
CA LYS A 638 -13.93 7.93 32.08
C LYS A 638 -13.30 7.45 33.38
N PHE A 639 -12.09 7.92 33.69
CA PHE A 639 -11.37 7.59 34.91
C PHE A 639 -12.13 8.02 36.18
N ALA A 640 -12.61 9.25 36.22
CA ALA A 640 -13.37 9.78 37.34
C ALA A 640 -14.72 9.06 37.52
N GLN A 641 -15.39 8.69 36.42
CA GLN A 641 -16.61 7.88 36.46
C GLN A 641 -16.33 6.49 37.05
N ARG A 642 -15.28 5.81 36.56
CA ARG A 642 -14.86 4.50 37.09
C ARG A 642 -14.49 4.58 38.57
N ARG A 643 -13.72 5.58 38.97
CA ARG A 643 -13.37 5.84 40.37
C ARG A 643 -14.62 5.99 41.25
N ASN A 644 -15.60 6.78 40.81
CA ASN A 644 -16.85 6.96 41.56
C ASN A 644 -17.69 5.69 41.65
N HIS A 645 -17.66 4.85 40.61
CA HIS A 645 -18.33 3.55 40.62
C HIS A 645 -17.67 2.59 41.61
N VAL A 646 -16.35 2.41 41.54
CA VAL A 646 -15.59 1.56 42.47
C VAL A 646 -15.74 2.04 43.92
N ALA A 647 -15.74 3.35 44.17
CA ALA A 647 -15.93 3.92 45.52
C ALA A 647 -17.30 3.59 46.14
N LYS A 648 -18.33 3.36 45.31
CA LYS A 648 -19.65 2.92 45.76
C LYS A 648 -19.68 1.41 45.94
N ASP A 649 -19.15 0.67 44.98
CA ASP A 649 -19.24 -0.79 44.93
C ASP A 649 -18.45 -1.44 46.07
N ILE A 650 -17.24 -0.95 46.37
CA ILE A 650 -16.39 -1.47 47.45
C ILE A 650 -17.14 -1.51 48.80
N LYS A 651 -18.02 -0.54 49.06
CA LYS A 651 -18.80 -0.48 50.32
C LYS A 651 -19.83 -1.60 50.45
N ASN A 652 -20.22 -2.20 49.32
CA ASN A 652 -21.26 -3.23 49.24
C ASN A 652 -20.69 -4.63 49.02
N ARG A 653 -19.36 -4.79 48.89
CA ARG A 653 -18.72 -6.10 48.69
C ARG A 653 -18.57 -6.86 50.00
N SER A 654 -18.76 -8.17 49.94
CA SER A 654 -18.56 -9.08 51.08
C SER A 654 -17.09 -9.30 51.40
N THR A 655 -16.19 -9.13 50.42
CA THR A 655 -14.74 -9.27 50.58
C THR A 655 -14.06 -8.07 49.91
N VAL A 656 -13.17 -7.40 50.64
CA VAL A 656 -12.36 -6.29 50.14
C VAL A 656 -10.93 -6.53 50.60
N GLU A 657 -10.02 -6.70 49.64
CA GLU A 657 -8.60 -6.88 49.89
C GLU A 657 -7.84 -5.69 49.29
N ILE A 658 -7.26 -4.84 50.15
CA ILE A 658 -6.56 -3.63 49.71
C ILE A 658 -5.06 -3.90 49.71
N VAL A 659 -4.48 -3.93 48.51
CA VAL A 659 -3.03 -4.00 48.32
C VAL A 659 -2.52 -2.60 47.99
N GLU A 660 -1.87 -1.95 48.96
CA GLU A 660 -1.26 -0.65 48.76
C GLU A 660 0.03 -0.79 47.92
N PRO A 661 0.14 -0.08 46.78
CA PRO A 661 1.37 -0.06 46.00
C PRO A 661 2.49 0.71 46.70
N LYS A 662 3.73 0.23 46.55
CA LYS A 662 4.92 0.85 47.18
C LYS A 662 5.21 2.26 46.70
N THR A 663 4.71 2.65 45.52
CA THR A 663 4.78 4.01 44.99
C THR A 663 4.11 5.04 45.89
N VAL A 664 3.08 4.67 46.64
CA VAL A 664 2.39 5.54 47.60
C VAL A 664 3.36 6.00 48.69
N LYS A 665 4.10 5.06 49.28
CA LYS A 665 5.11 5.35 50.31
C LYS A 665 6.37 5.99 49.75
N ALA A 666 6.69 5.75 48.48
CA ALA A 666 7.92 6.22 47.86
C ALA A 666 7.88 7.71 47.51
N CYS A 667 6.70 8.31 47.32
CA CYS A 667 6.59 9.72 46.97
C CYS A 667 5.30 10.33 47.54
N LYS A 668 5.46 11.13 48.60
CA LYS A 668 4.34 11.75 49.34
C LYS A 668 3.44 12.62 48.45
N ALA A 669 4.00 13.34 47.49
CA ALA A 669 3.22 14.18 46.59
C ALA A 669 2.26 13.37 45.69
N PHE A 670 2.63 12.13 45.32
CA PHE A 670 1.76 11.24 44.56
C PHE A 670 0.68 10.61 45.42
N GLU A 671 0.99 10.27 46.68
CA GLU A 671 -0.01 9.88 47.68
C GLU A 671 -1.06 10.98 47.89
N GLU A 672 -0.62 12.23 48.10
CA GLU A 672 -1.49 13.38 48.28
C GLU A 672 -2.39 13.60 47.06
N ARG A 673 -1.87 13.39 45.84
CA ARG A 673 -2.65 13.48 44.59
C ARG A 673 -3.74 12.42 44.47
N CYS A 674 -3.56 11.25 45.08
CA CYS A 674 -4.54 10.17 45.10
C CYS A 674 -5.50 10.24 46.29
N THR A 675 -5.27 11.16 47.24
CA THR A 675 -6.03 11.26 48.48
C THR A 675 -6.99 12.44 48.46
N HIS A 676 -8.29 12.17 48.57
CA HIS A 676 -9.28 13.22 48.70
C HIS A 676 -9.27 13.80 50.12
N PRO A 677 -9.23 15.14 50.32
CA PRO A 677 -9.07 15.77 51.64
C PRO A 677 -10.11 15.35 52.69
N ARG A 678 -11.32 14.99 52.26
CA ARG A 678 -12.41 14.56 53.15
C ARG A 678 -12.74 13.07 53.11
N LEU A 679 -12.38 12.38 52.02
CA LEU A 679 -12.83 11.00 51.78
C LEU A 679 -11.67 10.00 51.90
N GLY A 680 -10.45 10.48 52.10
CA GLY A 680 -9.25 9.66 52.04
C GLY A 680 -9.04 9.11 50.63
N ASN A 681 -8.58 7.86 50.55
CA ASN A 681 -8.36 7.14 49.31
C ASN A 681 -9.27 5.89 49.22
N PRO A 682 -10.59 6.07 49.04
CA PRO A 682 -11.56 4.97 49.16
C PRO A 682 -11.48 3.93 48.03
N THR A 683 -10.75 4.25 46.95
CA THR A 683 -10.60 3.40 45.77
C THR A 683 -9.20 2.82 45.63
N ASN A 684 -8.34 2.96 46.66
CA ASN A 684 -6.94 2.58 46.60
C ASN A 684 -6.26 3.13 45.32
N GLU A 685 -6.51 4.40 45.01
CA GLU A 685 -5.92 5.08 43.88
C GLU A 685 -4.41 5.22 44.11
N ALA A 686 -3.59 4.89 43.12
CA ALA A 686 -2.14 4.97 43.23
C ALA A 686 -1.50 5.23 41.87
N TYR A 687 -0.26 5.70 41.88
CA TYR A 687 0.55 5.77 40.67
C TYR A 687 1.30 4.46 40.44
N LEU A 688 1.30 3.94 39.21
CA LEU A 688 2.04 2.74 38.82
C LEU A 688 2.81 2.98 37.53
N PHE A 689 3.90 2.24 37.35
CA PHE A 689 4.80 2.37 36.21
C PHE A 689 4.44 1.42 35.06
N HIS A 690 4.65 1.89 33.83
CA HIS A 690 4.63 1.06 32.62
C HIS A 690 5.83 1.37 31.73
N GLY A 691 6.70 0.40 31.50
CA GLY A 691 7.87 0.59 30.64
C GLY A 691 7.51 0.50 29.17
N SER A 692 8.08 1.38 28.34
CA SER A 692 7.88 1.36 26.90
C SER A 692 9.06 1.99 26.16
N ASN A 693 8.96 2.10 24.84
CA ASN A 693 9.81 3.03 24.08
C ASN A 693 9.18 4.44 24.08
N PRO A 694 9.99 5.51 23.93
CA PRO A 694 9.52 6.90 23.86
C PRO A 694 8.24 7.09 23.04
N THR A 695 8.25 6.67 21.77
CA THR A 695 7.11 6.75 20.84
C THR A 695 5.83 6.17 21.39
N SER A 696 5.92 4.92 21.84
CA SER A 696 4.75 4.16 22.28
C SER A 696 4.20 4.76 23.56
N ALA A 697 5.09 5.21 24.46
CA ALA A 697 4.69 5.88 25.69
C ALA A 697 3.91 7.17 25.44
N ILE A 698 4.37 7.97 24.47
CA ILE A 698 3.67 9.19 24.06
C ILE A 698 2.30 8.87 23.45
N SER A 699 2.23 7.87 22.56
CA SER A 699 0.97 7.46 21.95
C SER A 699 -0.06 7.02 22.99
N ILE A 700 0.38 6.33 24.06
CA ILE A 700 -0.49 5.90 25.15
C ILE A 700 -1.09 7.11 25.89
N LEU A 701 -0.38 8.24 26.01
CA LEU A 701 -0.94 9.46 26.60
C LEU A 701 -2.19 9.97 25.85
N SER A 702 -2.23 9.78 24.52
CA SER A 702 -3.29 10.28 23.64
C SER A 702 -4.43 9.29 23.42
N THR A 703 -4.14 7.98 23.37
CA THR A 703 -5.16 6.97 23.04
C THR A 703 -5.51 6.04 24.18
N SER A 704 -4.86 6.18 25.34
CA SER A 704 -4.91 5.22 26.44
C SER A 704 -4.37 3.83 26.05
N PHE A 705 -4.44 2.89 26.98
CA PHE A 705 -4.11 1.47 26.76
C PHE A 705 -5.24 0.78 26.01
N LYS A 706 -4.95 0.03 24.94
CA LYS A 706 -5.96 -0.79 24.27
C LYS A 706 -5.95 -2.20 24.84
N VAL A 707 -6.93 -2.52 25.69
CA VAL A 707 -7.06 -3.84 26.35
C VAL A 707 -7.18 -4.97 25.31
N ASP A 708 -7.78 -4.71 24.14
CA ASP A 708 -7.89 -5.67 23.02
C ASP A 708 -6.54 -6.15 22.45
N PHE A 709 -5.43 -5.44 22.76
CA PHE A 709 -4.08 -5.81 22.33
C PHE A 709 -3.21 -6.38 23.48
N ALA A 710 -3.78 -6.59 24.67
CA ALA A 710 -3.07 -7.19 25.80
C ALA A 710 -2.56 -8.59 25.42
N GLY A 711 -1.24 -8.79 25.47
CA GLY A 711 -0.57 -10.07 25.17
C GLY A 711 0.04 -10.21 23.77
N ALA A 712 -0.03 -9.18 22.91
CA ALA A 712 0.54 -9.25 21.55
C ALA A 712 2.09 -9.23 21.49
N ALA A 713 2.78 -8.81 22.56
CA ALA A 713 4.24 -8.61 22.56
C ALA A 713 5.01 -9.47 23.57
N VAL A 714 4.47 -9.76 24.76
CA VAL A 714 5.13 -10.53 25.83
C VAL A 714 4.07 -11.24 26.70
N GLY A 715 4.40 -12.40 27.25
CA GLY A 715 3.44 -13.36 27.83
C GLY A 715 2.53 -12.84 28.95
N THR A 716 1.28 -13.31 28.96
CA THR A 716 0.21 -12.94 29.89
C THR A 716 0.17 -13.86 31.12
N MET A 717 1.14 -13.75 32.03
CA MET A 717 1.27 -14.64 33.19
C MET A 717 0.02 -14.70 34.09
N PHE A 718 -0.71 -13.60 34.21
CA PHE A 718 -1.88 -13.44 35.08
C PHE A 718 -3.18 -13.09 34.32
N GLY A 719 -3.21 -13.36 33.01
CA GLY A 719 -4.34 -13.08 32.11
C GLY A 719 -4.13 -11.89 31.16
N PRO A 720 -5.05 -11.68 30.20
CA PRO A 720 -4.97 -10.65 29.16
C PRO A 720 -5.45 -9.28 29.63
N GLY A 721 -4.69 -8.65 30.54
CA GLY A 721 -4.94 -7.27 31.01
C GLY A 721 -3.75 -6.34 30.75
N VAL A 722 -3.88 -5.09 31.19
CA VAL A 722 -2.79 -4.11 31.20
C VAL A 722 -1.91 -4.36 32.42
N TYR A 723 -0.62 -4.62 32.19
CA TYR A 723 0.37 -4.88 33.24
C TYR A 723 1.05 -3.58 33.64
N LEU A 724 0.96 -3.26 34.92
CA LEU A 724 1.64 -2.13 35.56
C LEU A 724 2.46 -2.66 36.74
N ALA A 725 3.50 -1.92 37.13
CA ALA A 725 4.35 -2.32 38.25
C ALA A 725 4.50 -1.18 39.25
N GLU A 726 4.61 -1.53 40.53
CA GLU A 726 5.01 -0.57 41.56
C GLU A 726 6.52 -0.31 41.59
N SER A 727 7.31 -1.13 40.90
CA SER A 727 8.77 -1.04 40.88
C SER A 727 9.26 -0.47 39.55
N SER A 728 9.99 0.64 39.62
CA SER A 728 10.63 1.27 38.46
C SER A 728 11.53 0.28 37.69
N SER A 729 12.29 -0.56 38.40
CA SER A 729 13.16 -1.58 37.82
C SER A 729 12.42 -2.72 37.12
N LYS A 730 11.16 -3.03 37.50
CA LYS A 730 10.36 -4.01 36.77
C LYS A 730 9.87 -3.41 35.45
N SER A 731 9.39 -2.17 35.47
CA SER A 731 8.99 -1.46 34.27
C SER A 731 10.18 -1.23 33.33
N ASP A 732 11.37 -0.94 33.85
CA ASP A 732 12.61 -0.83 33.06
C ASP A 732 12.91 -2.07 32.19
N GLU A 733 12.48 -3.27 32.60
CA GLU A 733 12.66 -4.50 31.79
C GLU A 733 11.94 -4.44 30.44
N TYR A 734 10.87 -3.64 30.37
CA TYR A 734 10.08 -3.40 29.17
C TYR A 734 10.45 -2.08 28.48
N ALA A 735 11.19 -1.21 29.16
CA ALA A 735 11.64 0.06 28.60
C ALA A 735 12.76 -0.17 27.57
N ARG A 736 12.61 0.46 26.41
CA ARG A 736 13.58 0.41 25.32
C ARG A 736 13.97 1.83 24.95
N ASP A 737 15.24 2.04 24.65
CA ASP A 737 15.65 3.18 23.85
C ASP A 737 15.23 2.95 22.39
N GLU A 738 15.16 4.02 21.62
CA GLU A 738 14.83 3.90 20.19
C GLU A 738 16.08 3.61 19.34
N ASN A 739 17.28 3.86 19.87
CA ASN A 739 18.57 3.77 19.15
C ASN A 739 18.52 4.47 17.77
N THR A 740 17.79 5.58 17.69
CA THR A 740 17.54 6.29 16.42
C THR A 740 18.52 7.42 16.16
N GLY A 741 19.38 7.82 17.11
CA GLY A 741 20.25 9.00 16.98
C GLY A 741 19.49 10.34 17.09
N GLY A 742 18.23 10.30 17.55
CA GLY A 742 17.35 11.45 17.71
C GLY A 742 17.42 12.16 19.08
N ALA A 743 16.46 13.05 19.35
CA ALA A 743 16.33 13.82 20.59
C ALA A 743 16.13 12.95 21.85
N TYR A 744 15.70 11.69 21.68
CA TYR A 744 15.56 10.69 22.74
C TYR A 744 16.66 9.63 22.71
N ASP A 745 17.75 9.83 21.95
CA ASP A 745 18.84 8.87 21.88
C ASP A 745 19.50 8.66 23.25
N GLY A 746 19.73 7.40 23.60
CA GLY A 746 20.16 6.99 24.93
C GLY A 746 19.18 7.27 26.07
N LEU A 747 17.92 7.65 25.78
CA LEU A 747 16.85 7.80 26.76
C LEU A 747 15.87 6.61 26.70
N PHE A 748 15.51 6.13 27.88
CA PHE A 748 14.46 5.15 28.10
C PHE A 748 13.17 5.86 28.49
N ALA A 749 12.01 5.26 28.24
CA ALA A 749 10.72 5.83 28.62
C ALA A 749 9.96 4.95 29.61
N VAL A 750 9.35 5.58 30.59
CA VAL A 750 8.39 4.96 31.51
C VAL A 750 7.17 5.86 31.64
N LEU A 751 5.98 5.30 31.56
CA LEU A 751 4.76 6.01 31.94
C LEU A 751 4.55 5.92 33.44
N LEU A 752 4.03 6.99 34.01
CA LEU A 752 3.45 6.99 35.35
C LEU A 752 1.94 7.16 35.22
N CYS A 753 1.20 6.09 35.47
CA CYS A 753 -0.24 6.04 35.32
C CYS A 753 -0.90 6.17 36.69
N ARG A 754 -1.91 7.02 36.80
CA ARG A 754 -2.81 7.07 37.95
C ARG A 754 -3.85 5.96 37.78
N VAL A 755 -4.00 5.09 38.77
CA VAL A 755 -4.75 3.83 38.65
C VAL A 755 -5.73 3.69 39.80
N VAL A 756 -6.97 3.33 39.49
CA VAL A 756 -7.93 2.82 40.47
C VAL A 756 -7.59 1.35 40.72
N VAL A 757 -6.79 1.06 41.75
CA VAL A 757 -6.42 -0.33 42.09
C VAL A 757 -7.60 -1.07 42.71
N GLY A 758 -8.41 -0.38 43.52
CA GLY A 758 -9.58 -0.93 44.18
C GLY A 758 -9.26 -2.13 45.08
N SER A 759 -10.21 -3.08 45.14
CA SER A 759 -10.00 -4.39 45.76
C SER A 759 -9.19 -5.29 44.83
N SER A 760 -8.14 -5.91 45.34
CA SER A 760 -7.20 -6.71 44.56
C SER A 760 -7.35 -8.21 44.84
N TYR A 761 -7.34 -9.03 43.80
CA TYR A 761 -7.20 -10.47 43.92
C TYR A 761 -5.72 -10.86 43.88
N VAL A 762 -5.16 -11.27 45.02
CA VAL A 762 -3.72 -11.57 45.14
C VAL A 762 -3.44 -13.02 44.76
N VAL A 763 -2.49 -13.21 43.82
CA VAL A 763 -2.12 -14.52 43.30
C VAL A 763 -0.61 -14.67 43.15
N GLU A 764 -0.08 -15.84 43.52
CA GLU A 764 1.34 -16.16 43.42
C GLU A 764 1.66 -17.02 42.19
N LYS A 765 0.65 -17.77 41.72
CA LYS A 765 0.76 -18.74 40.61
C LYS A 765 0.29 -18.11 39.30
N PRO A 766 0.95 -18.42 38.17
CA PRO A 766 0.45 -18.05 36.84
C PRO A 766 -0.95 -18.65 36.58
N GLY A 767 -1.78 -17.91 35.86
CA GLY A 767 -3.14 -18.33 35.53
C GLY A 767 -3.92 -17.22 34.82
N ASN A 768 -5.12 -17.54 34.32
CA ASN A 768 -6.03 -16.52 33.81
C ASN A 768 -7.05 -16.18 34.91
N TYR A 769 -6.96 -14.96 35.44
CA TYR A 769 -7.81 -14.48 36.53
C TYR A 769 -8.77 -13.37 36.07
N THR A 770 -8.97 -13.18 34.77
CA THR A 770 -9.84 -12.13 34.22
C THR A 770 -11.25 -12.18 34.80
N GLU A 771 -11.81 -13.39 34.97
CA GLU A 771 -13.17 -13.57 35.49
C GLU A 771 -13.36 -12.96 36.88
N LYS A 772 -12.31 -12.92 37.71
CA LYS A 772 -12.34 -12.30 39.04
C LYS A 772 -12.57 -10.79 39.00
N CYS A 773 -12.12 -10.14 37.93
CA CYS A 773 -12.36 -8.72 37.73
C CYS A 773 -13.63 -8.45 36.92
N THR A 774 -13.89 -9.22 35.86
CA THR A 774 -15.06 -8.98 34.99
C THR A 774 -16.38 -9.36 35.67
N SER A 775 -16.37 -10.23 36.68
CA SER A 775 -17.54 -10.53 37.51
C SER A 775 -17.87 -9.41 38.51
N GLY A 776 -16.94 -8.47 38.73
CA GLY A 776 -17.05 -7.42 39.75
C GLY A 776 -16.67 -7.84 41.17
N GLU A 777 -16.16 -9.07 41.38
CA GLU A 777 -15.67 -9.55 42.68
C GLU A 777 -14.45 -8.73 43.16
N PHE A 778 -13.53 -8.44 42.23
CA PHE A 778 -12.34 -7.62 42.44
C PHE A 778 -12.20 -6.54 41.35
N ASP A 779 -11.39 -5.52 41.59
CA ASP A 779 -11.10 -4.45 40.62
C ASP A 779 -9.77 -4.67 39.88
N SER A 780 -8.84 -5.39 40.49
CA SER A 780 -7.51 -5.68 39.94
C SER A 780 -7.03 -7.07 40.36
N VAL A 781 -6.04 -7.59 39.62
CA VAL A 781 -5.28 -8.78 40.02
C VAL A 781 -3.87 -8.34 40.39
N VAL A 782 -3.34 -8.85 41.50
CA VAL A 782 -1.95 -8.62 41.93
C VAL A 782 -1.18 -9.92 41.82
N GLY A 783 -0.27 -9.98 40.86
CA GLY A 783 0.69 -11.06 40.73
C GLY A 783 1.83 -10.87 41.73
N ASP A 784 1.76 -11.52 42.90
CA ASP A 784 2.76 -11.39 43.96
C ASP A 784 3.94 -12.35 43.78
N ARG A 785 4.75 -12.08 42.76
CA ARG A 785 6.01 -12.82 42.51
C ARG A 785 7.13 -12.39 43.46
N GLU A 786 6.93 -11.31 44.21
CA GLU A 786 7.83 -10.93 45.30
C GLU A 786 7.75 -11.93 46.44
N LYS A 787 6.53 -12.28 46.88
CA LYS A 787 6.34 -13.33 47.88
C LYS A 787 6.68 -14.72 47.34
N ALA A 788 6.29 -15.03 46.10
CA ALA A 788 6.47 -16.37 45.55
C ALA A 788 7.94 -16.73 45.25
N VAL A 789 8.71 -15.79 44.69
CA VAL A 789 10.09 -16.05 44.20
C VAL A 789 11.05 -14.89 44.45
N GLY A 790 10.68 -13.92 45.29
CA GLY A 790 11.55 -12.80 45.65
C GLY A 790 11.73 -11.76 44.56
N THR A 791 10.84 -11.67 43.56
CA THR A 791 10.97 -10.68 42.46
C THR A 791 10.09 -9.45 42.66
N PHE A 792 9.07 -9.25 41.83
CA PHE A 792 8.27 -8.04 41.75
C PHE A 792 6.78 -8.33 41.89
N ARG A 793 6.01 -7.35 42.36
CA ARG A 793 4.54 -7.37 42.24
C ARG A 793 4.13 -6.64 40.97
N GLU A 794 3.25 -7.25 40.22
CA GLU A 794 2.63 -6.67 39.03
C GLU A 794 1.12 -6.54 39.27
N PHE A 795 0.55 -5.45 38.79
CA PHE A 795 -0.87 -5.12 38.91
C PHE A 795 -1.48 -5.22 37.53
N ILE A 796 -2.49 -6.08 37.39
CA ILE A 796 -3.14 -6.36 36.13
C ILE A 796 -4.54 -5.77 36.17
N ILE A 797 -4.78 -4.85 35.25
CA ILE A 797 -6.02 -4.09 35.13
C ILE A 797 -6.75 -4.50 33.86
N PHE A 798 -8.02 -4.84 33.98
CA PHE A 798 -8.85 -5.35 32.88
C PHE A 798 -9.87 -4.32 32.35
N ASP A 799 -10.07 -3.21 33.07
CA ASP A 799 -10.91 -2.08 32.65
C ASP A 799 -10.00 -0.88 32.36
N GLU A 800 -9.95 -0.46 31.09
CA GLU A 800 -9.17 0.70 30.65
C GLU A 800 -9.52 1.96 31.43
N ALA A 801 -10.79 2.15 31.79
CA ALA A 801 -11.23 3.33 32.54
C ALA A 801 -10.66 3.37 33.97
N SER A 802 -10.08 2.28 34.48
CA SER A 802 -9.36 2.30 35.76
C SER A 802 -7.96 2.91 35.65
N ILE A 803 -7.51 3.30 34.45
CA ILE A 803 -6.14 3.79 34.21
C ILE A 803 -6.19 5.18 33.56
N TYR A 804 -5.46 6.12 34.14
CA TYR A 804 -5.22 7.43 33.56
C TYR A 804 -3.70 7.63 33.33
N PRO A 805 -3.20 7.55 32.08
CA PRO A 805 -1.79 7.76 31.79
C PRO A 805 -1.46 9.25 31.91
N GLU A 806 -0.94 9.64 33.07
CA GLU A 806 -0.77 11.06 33.42
C GLU A 806 0.60 11.60 33.02
N TYR A 807 1.67 10.82 33.17
CA TYR A 807 3.02 11.24 32.81
C TYR A 807 3.72 10.24 31.88
N VAL A 808 4.61 10.76 31.05
CA VAL A 808 5.74 10.01 30.50
C VAL A 808 7.04 10.65 30.99
N ALA A 809 7.94 9.84 31.51
CA ALA A 809 9.27 10.25 31.95
C ALA A 809 10.33 9.62 31.06
N PHE A 810 11.24 10.46 30.55
CA PHE A 810 12.42 10.07 29.80
C PHE A 810 13.61 10.05 30.76
N TYR A 811 14.31 8.93 30.86
CA TYR A 811 15.38 8.74 31.84
C TYR A 811 16.60 8.06 31.24
N ARG A 812 17.75 8.27 31.90
CA ARG A 812 19.00 7.53 31.65
C ARG A 812 19.22 6.48 32.72
N ARG A 813 19.95 5.43 32.34
CA ARG A 813 20.46 4.42 33.27
C ARG A 813 21.85 4.85 33.75
N GLU A 814 22.02 5.01 35.06
CA GLU A 814 23.33 5.27 35.68
C GLU A 814 23.94 3.96 36.19
N TYR A 815 25.26 3.86 36.08
CA TYR A 815 26.06 2.70 36.50
C TYR A 815 27.27 3.21 37.28
N LYS A 816 27.53 2.68 38.47
CA LYS A 816 28.64 3.14 39.35
C LYS A 816 30.01 2.97 38.70
N ASP A 817 30.17 1.93 37.89
CA ASP A 817 31.43 1.58 37.22
C ASP A 817 31.54 2.17 35.80
N GLY A 818 30.69 3.15 35.48
CA GLY A 818 30.54 3.71 34.13
C GLY A 818 29.54 2.92 33.27
N PRO A 819 29.01 3.52 32.18
CA PRO A 819 28.04 2.86 31.33
C PRO A 819 28.64 1.56 30.76
N PRO A 820 27.85 0.47 30.65
CA PRO A 820 28.32 -0.74 30.02
C PRO A 820 28.81 -0.44 28.60
N ALA A 821 29.93 -1.07 28.21
CA ALA A 821 30.40 -1.01 26.83
C ALA A 821 29.22 -1.32 25.89
N PRO A 822 29.04 -0.57 24.79
CA PRO A 822 27.97 -0.82 23.84
C PRO A 822 27.97 -2.31 23.50
N LYS A 823 26.80 -2.97 23.62
CA LYS A 823 26.68 -4.39 23.27
C LYS A 823 27.28 -4.54 21.88
N ALA A 824 28.39 -5.27 21.77
CA ALA A 824 28.80 -5.84 20.50
C ALA A 824 27.56 -6.51 19.94
N ALA A 825 27.23 -6.23 18.67
CA ALA A 825 26.13 -6.89 17.98
C ALA A 825 26.19 -8.38 18.34
N PRO A 826 25.08 -9.00 18.78
CA PRO A 826 25.12 -10.37 19.23
C PRO A 826 25.76 -11.19 18.13
N ALA A 827 26.92 -11.79 18.42
CA ALA A 827 27.44 -12.86 17.61
C ALA A 827 26.28 -13.85 17.44
N PRO A 828 25.98 -14.31 16.21
CA PRO A 828 24.84 -15.16 15.96
C PRO A 828 24.85 -16.29 16.97
N ALA A 829 23.75 -16.42 17.72
CA ALA A 829 23.59 -17.51 18.67
C ALA A 829 23.91 -18.81 17.93
N ALA A 830 24.90 -19.55 18.43
CA ALA A 830 25.18 -20.88 17.94
C ALA A 830 23.89 -21.69 18.11
N ALA A 831 23.17 -21.89 17.01
CA ALA A 831 22.07 -22.81 16.96
C ALA A 831 22.64 -24.17 17.35
N SER A 832 22.23 -24.69 18.50
CA SER A 832 22.32 -26.12 18.80
C SER A 832 21.29 -26.85 17.93
N TYR A 833 21.51 -26.82 16.62
CA TYR A 833 21.15 -27.90 15.74
C TYR A 833 22.42 -28.70 15.60
N ALA A 834 22.47 -29.90 16.17
CA ALA A 834 23.46 -30.87 15.72
C ALA A 834 23.20 -31.06 14.22
N PRO A 835 24.15 -30.66 13.34
CA PRO A 835 23.97 -30.88 11.92
C PRO A 835 24.06 -32.40 11.71
N ASP A 836 23.05 -32.99 11.08
CA ASP A 836 23.39 -34.10 10.19
C ASP A 836 24.36 -33.51 9.17
N GLN A 837 25.63 -33.91 9.31
CA GLN A 837 26.74 -33.43 8.51
C GLN A 837 26.53 -33.83 7.04
N HIS A 838 25.81 -33.01 6.29
CA HIS A 838 26.04 -32.86 4.87
C HIS A 838 26.98 -31.69 4.65
N VAL A 839 28.27 -32.01 4.78
CA VAL A 839 29.38 -31.19 4.29
C VAL A 839 29.18 -31.01 2.78
N MET A 840 28.70 -29.84 2.37
CA MET A 840 28.90 -29.39 0.99
C MET A 840 30.35 -28.91 0.85
N PRO A 841 31.08 -29.36 -0.17
CA PRO A 841 32.52 -29.17 -0.26
C PRO A 841 32.89 -27.70 -0.47
N ALA A 842 33.98 -27.27 0.17
CA ALA A 842 34.60 -25.97 -0.05
C ALA A 842 34.86 -25.73 -1.55
N ALA A 843 34.71 -24.47 -1.99
CA ALA A 843 35.04 -24.02 -3.34
C ALA A 843 36.45 -24.49 -3.70
N ARG A 844 36.57 -25.25 -4.79
CA ARG A 844 37.85 -25.88 -5.17
C ARG A 844 38.58 -24.94 -6.11
N THR A 845 39.74 -24.48 -5.70
CA THR A 845 40.63 -23.70 -6.56
C THR A 845 41.68 -24.60 -7.19
N MET A 846 42.08 -24.27 -8.42
CA MET A 846 43.23 -24.89 -9.09
C MET A 846 44.09 -23.81 -9.74
N GLN A 847 45.39 -24.08 -9.88
CA GLN A 847 46.24 -23.25 -10.71
C GLN A 847 46.30 -23.80 -12.12
N VAL A 848 46.14 -22.90 -13.10
CA VAL A 848 46.18 -23.20 -14.52
C VAL A 848 47.27 -22.36 -15.14
N GLN A 849 48.20 -23.02 -15.82
CA GLN A 849 49.24 -22.33 -16.57
C GLN A 849 48.67 -21.91 -17.93
N ILE A 850 48.87 -20.66 -18.32
CA ILE A 850 48.44 -20.19 -19.64
C ILE A 850 49.32 -20.81 -20.73
N PRO A 851 48.75 -21.51 -21.74
CA PRO A 851 49.53 -22.13 -22.82
C PRO A 851 50.29 -21.11 -23.66
N GLU A 852 51.44 -21.51 -24.22
CA GLU A 852 52.16 -20.70 -25.21
C GLU A 852 51.25 -20.36 -26.41
N GLY A 853 51.15 -19.07 -26.74
CA GLY A 853 50.34 -18.55 -27.84
C GLY A 853 48.91 -18.13 -27.48
N ALA A 854 48.44 -18.30 -26.24
CA ALA A 854 47.12 -17.83 -25.82
C ALA A 854 47.13 -16.33 -25.49
N ALA A 855 46.37 -15.53 -26.24
CA ALA A 855 46.19 -14.10 -26.00
C ALA A 855 45.02 -13.84 -25.01
N PRO A 856 45.01 -12.69 -24.29
CA PRO A 856 43.86 -12.27 -23.50
C PRO A 856 42.53 -12.36 -24.27
N GLY A 857 41.49 -12.87 -23.62
CA GLY A 857 40.17 -13.13 -24.22
C GLY A 857 40.04 -14.49 -24.91
N THR A 858 41.14 -15.23 -25.13
CA THR A 858 41.09 -16.59 -25.68
C THR A 858 40.49 -17.56 -24.66
N ARG A 859 39.66 -18.51 -25.11
CA ARG A 859 39.12 -19.57 -24.26
C ARG A 859 40.03 -20.79 -24.27
N ILE A 860 40.44 -21.24 -23.10
CA ILE A 860 41.26 -22.44 -22.91
C ILE A 860 40.50 -23.45 -22.06
N GLN A 861 40.74 -24.74 -22.29
CA GLN A 861 40.20 -25.80 -21.44
C GLN A 861 41.27 -26.32 -20.49
N ALA A 862 40.95 -26.41 -19.21
CA ALA A 862 41.82 -27.00 -18.21
C ALA A 862 41.09 -28.14 -17.49
N LYS A 863 41.77 -29.27 -17.35
CA LYS A 863 41.24 -30.43 -16.61
C LYS A 863 41.61 -30.28 -15.15
N ALA A 864 40.60 -30.19 -14.29
CA ALA A 864 40.79 -30.07 -12.87
C ALA A 864 41.28 -31.39 -12.25
N PRO A 865 42.06 -31.36 -11.15
CA PRO A 865 42.52 -32.56 -10.44
C PRO A 865 41.39 -33.48 -9.96
N TRP A 866 40.17 -32.94 -9.83
CA TRP A 866 38.96 -33.69 -9.48
C TRP A 866 38.12 -34.15 -10.69
N GLY A 867 38.69 -34.13 -11.90
CA GLY A 867 38.15 -34.78 -13.09
C GLY A 867 37.21 -33.93 -13.96
N ALA A 868 36.80 -32.73 -13.51
CA ALA A 868 36.00 -31.80 -14.31
C ALA A 868 36.85 -31.05 -15.33
N THR A 869 36.31 -30.76 -16.52
CA THR A 869 36.95 -29.87 -17.51
C THR A 869 36.34 -28.49 -17.40
N LEU A 870 37.15 -27.47 -17.14
CA LEU A 870 36.74 -26.07 -16.99
C LEU A 870 37.13 -25.28 -18.24
N GLU A 871 36.23 -24.44 -18.74
CA GLU A 871 36.49 -23.48 -19.80
C GLU A 871 36.84 -22.13 -19.17
N ILE A 872 38.06 -21.64 -19.44
CA ILE A 872 38.64 -20.47 -18.79
C ILE A 872 38.97 -19.44 -19.85
N VAL A 873 38.56 -18.20 -19.63
CA VAL A 873 38.94 -17.06 -20.49
C VAL A 873 40.23 -16.47 -19.95
N VAL A 874 41.26 -16.34 -20.79
CA VAL A 874 42.55 -15.74 -20.40
C VAL A 874 42.33 -14.26 -20.02
N PRO A 875 42.64 -13.82 -18.79
CA PRO A 875 42.45 -12.43 -18.36
C PRO A 875 43.41 -11.45 -19.05
N GLU A 876 43.03 -10.17 -19.12
CA GLU A 876 43.95 -9.10 -19.56
C GLU A 876 45.16 -8.97 -18.63
N GLY A 877 46.33 -8.73 -19.21
CA GLY A 877 47.59 -8.57 -18.46
C GLY A 877 48.31 -9.87 -18.07
N VAL A 878 47.78 -11.04 -18.42
CA VAL A 878 48.42 -12.34 -18.16
C VAL A 878 49.25 -12.78 -19.36
N THR A 879 50.49 -13.19 -19.13
CA THR A 879 51.42 -13.63 -20.18
C THR A 879 51.42 -15.16 -20.35
N PRO A 880 51.71 -15.70 -21.55
CA PRO A 880 51.86 -17.13 -21.75
C PRO A 880 52.93 -17.70 -20.80
N GLY A 881 52.62 -18.83 -20.15
CA GLY A 881 53.45 -19.46 -19.12
C GLY A 881 53.15 -19.01 -17.68
N GLN A 882 52.37 -17.95 -17.46
CA GLN A 882 51.97 -17.49 -16.14
C GLN A 882 50.89 -18.40 -15.53
N LEU A 883 50.99 -18.66 -14.22
CA LEU A 883 49.99 -19.41 -13.46
C LEU A 883 48.87 -18.49 -12.99
N ILE A 884 47.63 -18.87 -13.25
CA ILE A 884 46.42 -18.20 -12.75
C ILE A 884 45.62 -19.12 -11.85
N THR A 885 45.02 -18.58 -10.80
CA THR A 885 44.14 -19.33 -9.90
C THR A 885 42.71 -19.27 -10.42
N VAL A 886 42.08 -20.43 -10.60
CA VAL A 886 40.71 -20.59 -11.09
C VAL A 886 39.89 -21.34 -10.05
N SER A 887 38.76 -20.76 -9.66
CA SER A 887 37.80 -21.36 -8.72
C SER A 887 36.67 -22.03 -9.50
N ALA A 888 36.30 -23.27 -9.12
CA ALA A 888 35.19 -24.03 -9.70
C ALA A 888 34.03 -24.23 -8.73
#